data_AF-A0A0E0IER9-F1
#
_entry.id   AF-A0A0E0IER9-F1
#
_cell.length_a   1.000
_cell.length_b   1.000
_cell.length_c   1.000
_cell.angle_alpha   90.00
_cell.angle_beta   90.00
_cell.angle_gamma   90.00
#
_symmetry.space_group_name_H-M   'P 1'
#
loop_
_entity.id
_entity.type
_entity.pdbx_description
1 polymer ?
#
loop_
_entity_poly.entity_id
_entity_poly.type
_entity_poly.pdbx_seq_one_letter_code
_entity_poly.pdbx_strand_id
1 'polypeptide(L)'
;MDGQIESARLEAPVMPEQFIEEEIKAKPVKKDKPQSSFNFFQKSRNALMGAAGAVRRVATKGTFVEDNRRTEAVVQAMNGTVWSGCTDGLIIMWDGNGNRLQEFQHHCSSVQCMKALGERVWVGYASGIIQVMDVEGNLLAEWTGHSCPVIQMAIGGSYVFTLAHHGGIRGWPLASPGPLDDILRTELSNRELSYRRLVNIKMLVGTWNVGQEKASYESLMSWLGRAFFDVDLVVVGLQEVEMGAGVLAMAAAKESVGLEGSANGQWWIDNIGRTLDEGISFHRVGSRQLAGLLIAAWARKDLKPHVGDVDAAAVPCGFGRAIGNKGGVGLRIRVYDRRICFVNNHFAAHLENVSRRNADFDHIYRTMTFNKPHGSAASATSVQLHKTVNANGNQVDEDIPEMAEADMVVFLGDFNYRLYGITYDEARDMVSQRSFDWLKERDQLQAEMRAGKVFQGMREGLIRFPPTYKFQRHLPGLAGYDSGEKKRIPAWCDRILYRDSRDVLTAECSLECPVVAKITSYEACMGVTDSDHKPVRCAFSVDIARVDEFTRRQEYGKILQSDKRLHSLLRESHFVPDTIISTNNIILENQEHVVLRITNDCQRNKAAFEILCESQSISKQDGTKSEFPPRASFGLPLWLEVEPSVGLIEPGQTMEVTVHHEDYYTQEVFVNGVLQNCWCEVTRDKEAVLLVNVTGSTSTETITHRINVRHCCSTISASPPINPPSITTPSVDVLSGEASTRSSKKNPSNYLQRSDFKPFGSSEVHDLCPL
;
A
#
# COMPACT_ATOMS: atom_id res chain seq x y z
N MET A 1 -12.01 -25.55 -53.47
CA MET A 1 -13.21 -25.43 -52.62
C MET A 1 -13.22 -23.99 -52.13
N ASP A 2 -13.64 -22.97 -52.88
CA ASP A 2 -14.80 -22.80 -53.79
C ASP A 2 -16.11 -22.71 -52.98
N GLY A 3 -16.95 -21.66 -53.07
CA GLY A 3 -16.92 -20.41 -53.87
C GLY A 3 -18.02 -19.42 -53.39
N GLN A 4 -18.44 -18.34 -54.07
CA GLN A 4 -17.95 -17.64 -55.27
C GLN A 4 -18.82 -16.37 -55.56
N ILE A 5 -18.21 -15.18 -55.81
CA ILE A 5 -18.71 -14.11 -56.75
C ILE A 5 -20.01 -13.36 -56.29
N GLU A 6 -20.37 -12.09 -56.57
CA GLU A 6 -20.11 -11.01 -57.58
C GLU A 6 -20.21 -9.61 -56.88
N SER A 7 -19.34 -8.59 -57.06
CA SER A 7 -19.10 -7.62 -58.16
C SER A 7 -20.12 -6.46 -58.36
N ALA A 8 -19.69 -5.20 -58.15
CA ALA A 8 -20.08 -3.96 -58.89
C ALA A 8 -19.38 -2.67 -58.34
N ARG A 9 -19.27 -1.61 -59.15
CA ARG A 9 -18.82 -0.22 -58.79
C ARG A 9 -19.73 0.81 -59.50
N LEU A 10 -19.86 2.03 -58.95
CA LEU A 10 -20.05 3.26 -59.74
C LEU A 10 -19.67 4.54 -58.94
N GLU A 11 -19.72 5.70 -59.60
CA GLU A 11 -18.92 6.90 -59.28
C GLU A 11 -19.72 8.08 -58.70
N ALA A 12 -19.04 9.21 -58.43
CA ALA A 12 -19.60 10.45 -57.87
C ALA A 12 -19.40 11.66 -58.81
N PRO A 13 -20.30 12.69 -58.78
CA PRO A 13 -20.20 13.91 -59.60
C PRO A 13 -19.53 15.10 -58.87
N VAL A 14 -19.22 16.16 -59.63
CA VAL A 14 -18.42 17.35 -59.22
C VAL A 14 -19.22 18.67 -59.34
N MET A 15 -18.68 19.75 -58.76
CA MET A 15 -19.16 21.15 -58.69
C MET A 15 -19.47 21.82 -60.05
N PRO A 16 -20.07 23.03 -60.00
CA PRO A 16 -19.48 24.18 -60.70
C PRO A 16 -19.23 25.42 -59.80
N GLU A 17 -18.37 26.32 -60.26
CA GLU A 17 -17.92 27.55 -59.56
C GLU A 17 -18.61 28.84 -60.09
N GLN A 18 -18.51 29.95 -59.34
CA GLN A 18 -18.29 31.29 -59.91
C GLN A 18 -17.76 32.31 -58.87
N PHE A 19 -17.07 33.35 -59.36
CA PHE A 19 -16.34 34.40 -58.59
C PHE A 19 -17.00 35.79 -58.71
N ILE A 20 -16.68 36.71 -57.78
CA ILE A 20 -16.55 38.18 -57.95
C ILE A 20 -15.92 38.80 -56.66
N GLU A 21 -15.39 40.02 -56.73
CA GLU A 21 -14.39 40.61 -55.81
C GLU A 21 -14.87 41.83 -54.95
N GLU A 22 -14.01 42.28 -54.01
CA GLU A 22 -13.94 43.61 -53.35
C GLU A 22 -15.13 44.10 -52.44
N GLU A 23 -15.01 45.08 -51.51
CA GLU A 23 -13.90 45.97 -51.06
C GLU A 23 -13.96 46.36 -49.53
N ILE A 24 -12.79 46.39 -48.87
CA ILE A 24 -12.21 47.39 -47.91
C ILE A 24 -13.05 48.22 -46.86
N LYS A 25 -12.63 48.13 -45.56
CA LYS A 25 -12.66 49.08 -44.39
C LYS A 25 -13.99 49.66 -43.81
N ALA A 26 -14.15 49.60 -42.47
CA ALA A 26 -14.02 50.75 -41.52
C ALA A 26 -14.57 50.49 -40.07
N LYS A 27 -14.18 51.35 -39.11
CA LYS A 27 -14.66 51.53 -37.70
C LYS A 27 -14.83 53.05 -37.45
N PRO A 28 -15.30 53.56 -36.28
CA PRO A 28 -16.24 53.08 -35.24
C PRO A 28 -17.37 54.13 -34.95
N VAL A 29 -18.16 54.00 -33.87
CA VAL A 29 -18.45 55.05 -32.82
C VAL A 29 -19.52 54.55 -31.81
N LYS A 30 -19.61 55.19 -30.63
CA LYS A 30 -20.46 54.82 -29.48
C LYS A 30 -21.80 55.59 -29.43
N LYS A 31 -22.78 54.96 -28.73
CA LYS A 31 -23.89 55.48 -27.87
C LYS A 31 -25.33 55.20 -28.38
N ASP A 32 -26.35 55.03 -27.54
CA ASP A 32 -26.42 55.04 -26.05
C ASP A 32 -27.42 53.99 -25.49
N LYS A 33 -28.01 54.19 -24.29
CA LYS A 33 -29.17 53.43 -23.77
C LYS A 33 -30.39 54.33 -23.55
N PRO A 34 -31.63 53.79 -23.64
CA PRO A 34 -32.50 53.74 -22.44
C PRO A 34 -32.89 52.31 -21.99
N GLN A 35 -33.92 52.19 -21.13
CA GLN A 35 -34.21 51.02 -20.29
C GLN A 35 -35.39 50.13 -20.75
N SER A 36 -35.44 48.93 -20.13
CA SER A 36 -36.52 47.93 -20.14
C SER A 36 -36.62 47.06 -21.42
N SER A 37 -37.04 45.79 -21.35
CA SER A 37 -37.47 44.98 -20.20
C SER A 37 -36.84 43.57 -20.22
N PHE A 38 -36.36 43.09 -19.06
CA PHE A 38 -35.90 41.72 -18.86
C PHE A 38 -36.97 40.96 -18.08
N ASN A 39 -37.69 40.00 -18.69
CA ASN A 39 -38.72 39.25 -17.97
C ASN A 39 -38.94 37.80 -18.47
N PHE A 40 -37.87 37.10 -18.83
CA PHE A 40 -37.91 35.67 -19.20
C PHE A 40 -37.13 34.76 -18.24
N PHE A 41 -35.98 35.20 -17.74
CA PHE A 41 -35.07 34.37 -16.93
C PHE A 41 -35.49 34.14 -15.46
N GLN A 42 -36.56 34.78 -14.96
CA GLN A 42 -36.95 34.66 -13.56
C GLN A 42 -37.85 33.44 -13.26
N LYS A 43 -38.46 32.81 -14.29
CA LYS A 43 -39.27 31.59 -14.10
C LYS A 43 -38.45 30.30 -13.97
N SER A 44 -37.23 30.22 -14.49
CA SER A 44 -36.40 29.00 -14.39
C SER A 44 -35.76 28.81 -13.01
N ARG A 45 -35.34 29.88 -12.32
CA ARG A 45 -34.71 29.79 -10.99
C ARG A 45 -35.65 29.21 -9.92
N ASN A 46 -36.94 29.50 -9.97
CA ASN A 46 -37.90 29.02 -8.97
C ASN A 46 -38.25 27.54 -9.16
N ALA A 47 -38.20 27.01 -10.38
CA ALA A 47 -38.32 25.57 -10.62
C ALA A 47 -37.12 24.79 -10.07
N LEU A 48 -35.90 25.32 -10.26
CA LEU A 48 -34.66 24.66 -9.83
C LEU A 48 -34.52 24.59 -8.29
N MET A 49 -34.90 25.66 -7.59
CA MET A 49 -34.86 25.72 -6.11
C MET A 49 -35.87 24.76 -5.45
N GLY A 50 -37.02 24.50 -6.09
CA GLY A 50 -37.98 23.51 -5.60
C GLY A 50 -37.42 22.08 -5.62
N ALA A 51 -36.77 21.70 -6.72
CA ALA A 51 -36.13 20.38 -6.86
C ALA A 51 -35.01 20.15 -5.82
N ALA A 52 -34.14 21.15 -5.60
CA ALA A 52 -33.06 21.06 -4.62
C ALA A 52 -33.57 20.80 -3.18
N GLY A 53 -34.72 21.38 -2.82
CA GLY A 53 -35.37 21.17 -1.51
C GLY A 53 -36.12 19.83 -1.38
N ALA A 54 -36.42 19.15 -2.49
CA ALA A 54 -36.95 17.78 -2.47
C ALA A 54 -35.79 16.77 -2.34
N VAL A 55 -34.76 16.89 -3.17
CA VAL A 55 -33.56 16.01 -3.15
C VAL A 55 -32.91 15.99 -1.77
N ARG A 56 -32.74 17.15 -1.12
CA ARG A 56 -32.17 17.22 0.25
C ARG A 56 -33.00 16.51 1.33
N ARG A 57 -34.31 16.33 1.15
CA ARG A 57 -35.17 15.63 2.13
C ARG A 57 -35.28 14.13 1.88
N VAL A 58 -35.04 13.67 0.64
CA VAL A 58 -34.84 12.25 0.34
C VAL A 58 -33.45 11.80 0.83
N ALA A 59 -32.41 12.62 0.62
CA ALA A 59 -31.05 12.32 1.08
C ALA A 59 -30.92 12.15 2.62
N THR A 60 -31.87 12.68 3.41
CA THR A 60 -31.92 12.50 4.88
C THR A 60 -32.71 11.27 5.35
N LYS A 61 -33.18 10.40 4.44
CA LYS A 61 -33.79 9.10 4.80
C LYS A 61 -33.38 8.01 3.80
N GLY A 62 -32.42 7.19 4.21
CA GLY A 62 -32.11 5.93 3.50
C GLY A 62 -31.01 6.01 2.45
N THR A 63 -30.00 6.87 2.62
CA THR A 63 -28.72 6.67 1.91
C THR A 63 -27.94 5.52 2.56
N PHE A 64 -28.34 4.28 2.22
CA PHE A 64 -27.33 3.24 2.09
C PHE A 64 -26.38 3.69 0.99
N VAL A 65 -25.22 4.21 1.38
CA VAL A 65 -24.06 4.23 0.49
C VAL A 65 -23.69 2.75 0.30
N GLU A 66 -23.67 2.26 -0.93
CA GLU A 66 -23.08 0.96 -1.22
C GLU A 66 -21.57 1.06 -0.99
N ASP A 67 -21.17 0.77 0.24
CA ASP A 67 -19.80 0.55 0.65
C ASP A 67 -19.25 -0.66 -0.13
N ASN A 68 -18.66 -0.39 -1.30
CA ASN A 68 -17.76 -1.32 -1.99
C ASN A 68 -16.44 -1.57 -1.20
N ARG A 69 -16.35 -1.03 0.03
CA ARG A 69 -15.35 -1.36 1.06
C ARG A 69 -15.61 -2.78 1.57
N ARG A 70 -15.03 -3.78 0.90
CA ARG A 70 -15.13 -5.18 1.33
C ARG A 70 -14.37 -5.38 2.64
N THR A 71 -15.04 -5.91 3.64
CA THR A 71 -14.41 -6.41 4.87
C THR A 71 -13.70 -7.73 4.58
N GLU A 72 -12.40 -7.80 4.84
CA GLU A 72 -11.58 -9.01 4.65
C GLU A 72 -11.26 -9.70 5.99
N ALA A 73 -11.22 -8.94 7.09
CA ALA A 73 -10.90 -9.43 8.43
C ALA A 73 -11.91 -8.95 9.48
N VAL A 74 -12.18 -9.79 10.48
CA VAL A 74 -12.98 -9.46 11.67
C VAL A 74 -12.40 -10.17 12.90
N VAL A 75 -12.45 -9.53 14.07
CA VAL A 75 -12.02 -10.08 15.36
C VAL A 75 -12.79 -9.44 16.52
N GLN A 76 -12.95 -10.16 17.63
CA GLN A 76 -13.48 -9.62 18.89
C GLN A 76 -12.33 -9.35 19.86
N ALA A 77 -12.35 -8.21 20.56
CA ALA A 77 -11.41 -7.86 21.61
C ALA A 77 -11.95 -8.25 23.00
N MET A 78 -11.08 -8.38 24.01
CA MET A 78 -11.45 -8.86 25.35
C MET A 78 -12.25 -7.83 26.18
N ASN A 79 -12.49 -6.63 25.68
CA ASN A 79 -13.49 -5.68 26.20
C ASN A 79 -14.89 -5.85 25.56
N GLY A 80 -15.10 -6.91 24.78
CA GLY A 80 -16.35 -7.20 24.07
C GLY A 80 -16.54 -6.49 22.73
N THR A 81 -15.73 -5.48 22.40
CA THR A 81 -15.83 -4.77 21.11
C THR A 81 -15.46 -5.66 19.93
N VAL A 82 -16.14 -5.45 18.80
CA VAL A 82 -15.84 -6.12 17.53
C VAL A 82 -15.05 -5.17 16.64
N TRP A 83 -14.09 -5.70 15.89
CA TRP A 83 -13.15 -4.96 15.04
C TRP A 83 -13.16 -5.56 13.65
N SER A 84 -13.23 -4.73 12.60
CA SER A 84 -13.23 -5.18 11.20
C SER A 84 -12.27 -4.37 10.32
N GLY A 85 -11.56 -5.03 9.42
CA GLY A 85 -10.62 -4.42 8.48
C GLY A 85 -11.04 -4.53 7.02
N CYS A 86 -10.91 -3.44 6.28
CA CYS A 86 -11.39 -3.27 4.90
C CYS A 86 -10.27 -3.24 3.85
N THR A 87 -10.65 -3.42 2.58
CA THR A 87 -9.75 -3.43 1.40
C THR A 87 -9.00 -2.13 1.12
N ASP A 88 -9.42 -1.01 1.72
CA ASP A 88 -8.83 0.33 1.62
C ASP A 88 -7.94 0.69 2.84
N GLY A 89 -7.68 -0.27 3.72
CA GLY A 89 -6.88 -0.09 4.93
C GLY A 89 -7.65 0.50 6.12
N LEU A 90 -8.93 0.84 5.93
CA LEU A 90 -9.79 1.30 7.01
C LEU A 90 -10.06 0.18 8.02
N ILE A 91 -10.09 0.56 9.29
CA ILE A 91 -10.47 -0.29 10.42
C ILE A 91 -11.71 0.33 11.07
N ILE A 92 -12.70 -0.48 11.42
CA ILE A 92 -13.94 -0.05 12.08
C ILE A 92 -14.11 -0.84 13.38
N MET A 93 -14.38 -0.13 14.47
CA MET A 93 -14.77 -0.70 15.77
C MET A 93 -16.30 -0.62 15.92
N TRP A 94 -16.87 -1.68 16.50
CA TRP A 94 -18.31 -1.89 16.66
C TRP A 94 -18.61 -2.36 18.10
N ASP A 95 -19.83 -2.10 18.59
CA ASP A 95 -20.33 -2.71 19.83
C ASP A 95 -20.79 -4.16 19.61
N GLY A 96 -21.14 -4.86 20.69
CA GLY A 96 -21.67 -6.22 20.63
C GLY A 96 -23.02 -6.34 19.88
N ASN A 97 -23.73 -5.23 19.67
CA ASN A 97 -24.99 -5.16 18.94
C ASN A 97 -24.80 -4.89 17.44
N GLY A 98 -23.56 -4.69 16.97
CA GLY A 98 -23.24 -4.37 15.58
C GLY A 98 -23.41 -2.90 15.18
N ASN A 99 -23.51 -1.97 16.13
CA ASN A 99 -23.44 -0.54 15.86
C ASN A 99 -21.98 -0.10 15.65
N ARG A 100 -21.71 0.72 14.63
CA ARG A 100 -20.37 1.34 14.46
C ARG A 100 -20.11 2.32 15.60
N LEU A 101 -18.99 2.15 16.29
CA LEU A 101 -18.51 3.05 17.35
C LEU A 101 -17.53 4.09 16.78
N GLN A 102 -16.51 3.64 16.04
CA GLN A 102 -15.43 4.50 15.55
C GLN A 102 -14.77 3.91 14.29
N GLU A 103 -14.23 4.78 13.42
CA GLU A 103 -13.45 4.40 12.22
C GLU A 103 -12.02 4.95 12.34
N PHE A 104 -11.01 4.15 11.97
CA PHE A 104 -9.58 4.45 12.07
C PHE A 104 -8.89 4.13 10.74
N GLN A 105 -8.05 5.04 10.22
CA GLN A 105 -7.28 4.81 9.00
C GLN A 105 -5.80 5.20 9.19
N HIS A 106 -5.09 4.36 9.94
CA HIS A 106 -3.66 4.55 10.21
C HIS A 106 -2.76 4.19 9.01
N HIS A 107 -3.23 3.32 8.11
CA HIS A 107 -2.47 2.82 6.96
C HIS A 107 -3.40 2.56 5.76
N CYS A 108 -2.89 2.68 4.52
CA CYS A 108 -3.70 2.81 3.29
C CYS A 108 -3.77 1.58 2.38
N SER A 109 -3.08 0.48 2.72
CA SER A 109 -3.25 -0.80 2.00
C SER A 109 -4.33 -1.64 2.67
N SER A 110 -5.01 -2.49 1.88
CA SER A 110 -5.94 -3.53 2.36
C SER A 110 -5.48 -4.23 3.64
N VAL A 111 -6.36 -4.25 4.66
CA VAL A 111 -6.24 -5.21 5.77
C VAL A 111 -6.47 -6.61 5.21
N GLN A 112 -5.69 -7.57 5.67
CA GLN A 112 -5.74 -8.97 5.22
C GLN A 112 -6.02 -9.94 6.36
N CYS A 113 -5.55 -9.63 7.57
CA CYS A 113 -5.83 -10.44 8.76
C CYS A 113 -5.76 -9.59 10.04
N MET A 114 -6.48 -10.00 11.07
CA MET A 114 -6.49 -9.36 12.40
C MET A 114 -6.51 -10.41 13.51
N LYS A 115 -5.90 -10.10 14.65
CA LYS A 115 -6.01 -10.86 15.91
C LYS A 115 -6.03 -9.92 17.11
N ALA A 116 -6.76 -10.27 18.16
CA ALA A 116 -6.75 -9.54 19.42
C ALA A 116 -6.36 -10.48 20.56
N LEU A 117 -5.68 -9.95 21.57
CA LEU A 117 -5.47 -10.61 22.86
C LEU A 117 -5.28 -9.53 23.93
N GLY A 118 -5.96 -9.69 25.07
CA GLY A 118 -5.95 -8.72 26.16
C GLY A 118 -6.33 -7.32 25.66
N GLU A 119 -5.38 -6.40 25.81
CA GLU A 119 -5.53 -4.98 25.48
C GLU A 119 -4.99 -4.62 24.08
N ARG A 120 -4.64 -5.60 23.23
CA ARG A 120 -3.96 -5.33 21.94
C ARG A 120 -4.67 -5.93 20.74
N VAL A 121 -4.87 -5.09 19.71
CA VAL A 121 -5.40 -5.47 18.39
C VAL A 121 -4.26 -5.42 17.36
N TRP A 122 -3.90 -6.59 16.84
CA TRP A 122 -2.88 -6.81 15.81
C TRP A 122 -3.52 -6.85 14.43
N VAL A 123 -2.92 -6.14 13.47
CA VAL A 123 -3.43 -5.96 12.10
C VAL A 123 -2.32 -6.27 11.09
N GLY A 124 -2.64 -7.06 10.06
CA GLY A 124 -1.72 -7.45 8.99
C GLY A 124 -2.20 -6.95 7.63
N TYR A 125 -1.31 -6.29 6.90
CA TYR A 125 -1.64 -5.59 5.66
C TYR A 125 -1.11 -6.27 4.39
N ALA A 126 -1.74 -5.94 3.26
CA ALA A 126 -1.28 -6.32 1.93
C ALA A 126 0.10 -5.73 1.55
N SER A 127 0.58 -4.70 2.26
CA SER A 127 1.95 -4.17 2.11
C SER A 127 3.04 -5.04 2.75
N GLY A 128 2.67 -6.01 3.60
CA GLY A 128 3.61 -6.75 4.45
C GLY A 128 3.87 -6.09 5.81
N ILE A 129 3.27 -4.92 6.07
CA ILE A 129 3.32 -4.23 7.36
C ILE A 129 2.43 -4.95 8.39
N ILE A 130 2.89 -4.90 9.65
CA ILE A 130 2.15 -5.30 10.84
C ILE A 130 1.98 -4.05 11.70
N GLN A 131 0.78 -3.89 12.26
CA GLN A 131 0.41 -2.78 13.14
C GLN A 131 -0.21 -3.34 14.42
N VAL A 132 0.03 -2.67 15.54
CA VAL A 132 -0.55 -3.00 16.85
C VAL A 132 -1.20 -1.74 17.41
N MET A 133 -2.47 -1.87 17.81
CA MET A 133 -3.26 -0.84 18.48
C MET A 133 -3.63 -1.31 19.89
N ASP A 134 -4.06 -0.39 20.75
CA ASP A 134 -4.84 -0.73 21.95
C ASP A 134 -6.31 -1.00 21.60
N VAL A 135 -7.15 -1.30 22.61
CA VAL A 135 -8.58 -1.56 22.42
C VAL A 135 -9.45 -0.30 22.38
N GLU A 136 -8.81 0.87 22.49
CA GLU A 136 -9.34 2.21 22.23
C GLU A 136 -9.03 2.69 20.80
N GLY A 137 -8.10 2.02 20.10
CA GLY A 137 -7.70 2.25 18.71
C GLY A 137 -6.54 3.23 18.51
N ASN A 138 -5.83 3.59 19.58
CA ASN A 138 -4.56 4.31 19.47
C ASN A 138 -3.48 3.40 18.89
N LEU A 139 -2.66 3.94 18.00
CA LEU A 139 -1.53 3.22 17.40
C LEU A 139 -0.40 3.06 18.43
N LEU A 140 -0.11 1.82 18.83
CA LEU A 140 1.00 1.49 19.74
C LEU A 140 2.33 1.37 18.98
N ALA A 141 2.33 0.68 17.83
CA ALA A 141 3.47 0.63 16.91
C ALA A 141 3.08 0.07 15.53
N GLU A 142 3.91 0.38 14.53
CA GLU A 142 3.85 -0.16 13.17
C GLU A 142 5.26 -0.57 12.72
N TRP A 143 5.38 -1.69 11.99
CA TRP A 143 6.65 -2.10 11.36
C TRP A 143 6.47 -3.02 10.15
N THR A 144 7.45 -3.04 9.26
CA THR A 144 7.49 -3.96 8.11
C THR A 144 7.72 -5.40 8.58
N GLY A 145 6.63 -6.13 8.80
CA GLY A 145 6.65 -7.51 9.24
C GLY A 145 7.29 -8.45 8.24
N HIS A 146 6.93 -8.33 6.95
CA HIS A 146 7.39 -9.17 5.83
C HIS A 146 7.53 -8.32 4.55
N SER A 147 8.16 -8.87 3.50
CA SER A 147 8.31 -8.20 2.19
C SER A 147 7.17 -8.51 1.19
N CYS A 148 6.07 -9.09 1.68
CA CYS A 148 4.88 -9.52 0.92
C CYS A 148 3.66 -9.45 1.83
N PRO A 149 2.41 -9.42 1.29
CA PRO A 149 1.17 -9.43 2.05
C PRO A 149 1.17 -10.37 3.27
N VAL A 150 0.78 -9.86 4.44
CA VAL A 150 0.55 -10.68 5.65
C VAL A 150 -0.83 -11.32 5.55
N ILE A 151 -0.88 -12.60 5.17
CA ILE A 151 -2.13 -13.28 4.82
C ILE A 151 -2.84 -13.92 6.02
N GLN A 152 -2.13 -14.23 7.11
CA GLN A 152 -2.74 -14.82 8.31
C GLN A 152 -1.91 -14.57 9.58
N MET A 153 -2.59 -14.53 10.73
CA MET A 153 -1.97 -14.56 12.06
C MET A 153 -2.52 -15.70 12.92
N ALA A 154 -1.66 -16.26 13.78
CA ALA A 154 -1.99 -17.23 14.80
C ALA A 154 -1.25 -16.88 16.10
N ILE A 155 -1.85 -17.16 17.25
CA ILE A 155 -1.25 -16.94 18.57
C ILE A 155 -0.80 -18.30 19.12
N GLY A 156 0.36 -18.38 19.78
CA GLY A 156 0.85 -19.62 20.37
C GLY A 156 1.99 -19.40 21.35
N GLY A 157 1.76 -19.71 22.63
CA GLY A 157 2.63 -19.26 23.73
C GLY A 157 2.71 -17.72 23.75
N SER A 158 3.81 -17.17 24.26
CA SER A 158 4.05 -15.71 24.35
C SER A 158 4.17 -14.96 23.01
N TYR A 159 3.72 -15.52 21.87
CA TYR A 159 3.98 -14.98 20.53
C TYR A 159 2.75 -14.93 19.61
N VAL A 160 2.66 -13.85 18.82
CA VAL A 160 1.89 -13.79 17.57
C VAL A 160 2.78 -14.26 16.42
N PHE A 161 2.40 -15.34 15.76
CA PHE A 161 2.97 -15.79 14.50
C PHE A 161 2.21 -15.20 13.32
N THR A 162 2.95 -14.73 12.33
CA THR A 162 2.44 -14.08 11.13
C THR A 162 2.98 -14.78 9.89
N LEU A 163 2.09 -15.11 8.97
CA LEU A 163 2.37 -15.78 7.70
C LEU A 163 2.22 -14.78 6.56
N ALA A 164 3.23 -14.70 5.69
CA ALA A 164 3.17 -13.90 4.47
C ALA A 164 3.06 -14.76 3.20
N HIS A 165 2.59 -14.15 2.11
CA HIS A 165 2.36 -14.80 0.81
C HIS A 165 3.61 -15.53 0.24
N HIS A 166 4.83 -15.17 0.64
CA HIS A 166 6.06 -15.90 0.29
C HIS A 166 6.30 -17.16 1.17
N GLY A 167 5.27 -17.70 1.82
CA GLY A 167 5.31 -18.88 2.69
C GLY A 167 6.12 -18.69 4.00
N GLY A 168 6.53 -17.46 4.31
CA GLY A 168 7.41 -17.20 5.44
C GLY A 168 6.63 -16.92 6.72
N ILE A 169 7.01 -17.60 7.80
CA ILE A 169 6.44 -17.39 9.14
C ILE A 169 7.44 -16.58 9.99
N ARG A 170 6.97 -15.52 10.65
CA ARG A 170 7.72 -14.70 11.63
C ARG A 170 6.90 -14.57 12.93
N GLY A 171 7.56 -14.70 14.08
CA GLY A 171 6.93 -14.64 15.41
C GLY A 171 7.37 -13.40 16.18
N TRP A 172 6.40 -12.71 16.79
CA TRP A 172 6.56 -11.46 17.54
C TRP A 172 6.02 -11.68 18.96
N PRO A 173 6.72 -11.26 20.02
CA PRO A 173 6.19 -11.36 21.38
C PRO A 173 4.83 -10.65 21.53
N LEU A 174 3.91 -11.22 22.32
CA LEU A 174 2.60 -10.60 22.61
C LEU A 174 2.72 -9.24 23.30
N ALA A 175 3.81 -9.06 24.06
CA ALA A 175 4.16 -7.80 24.71
C ALA A 175 4.82 -6.76 23.77
N SER A 176 5.10 -7.06 22.51
CA SER A 176 5.69 -6.10 21.56
C SER A 176 4.66 -5.07 21.07
N PRO A 177 4.97 -3.75 21.04
CA PRO A 177 6.23 -3.12 21.44
C PRO A 177 6.47 -3.14 22.96
N GLY A 178 7.69 -3.47 23.37
CA GLY A 178 8.13 -3.45 24.78
C GLY A 178 9.64 -3.72 24.97
N PRO A 179 10.14 -3.75 26.22
CA PRO A 179 11.59 -3.82 26.52
C PRO A 179 12.33 -5.03 25.95
N LEU A 180 11.60 -6.10 25.64
CA LEU A 180 12.10 -7.31 24.99
C LEU A 180 12.62 -6.99 23.57
N ASP A 181 11.91 -6.14 22.82
CA ASP A 181 12.28 -5.73 21.47
C ASP A 181 13.56 -4.89 21.44
N ASP A 182 13.78 -4.04 22.45
CA ASP A 182 14.98 -3.19 22.54
C ASP A 182 16.23 -3.99 22.90
N ILE A 183 16.09 -5.02 23.74
CA ILE A 183 17.16 -5.99 23.99
C ILE A 183 17.46 -6.79 22.71
N LEU A 184 16.45 -7.32 22.03
CA LEU A 184 16.62 -8.03 20.76
C LEU A 184 17.29 -7.15 19.70
N ARG A 185 16.84 -5.90 19.53
CA ARG A 185 17.39 -4.93 18.58
C ARG A 185 18.87 -4.65 18.86
N THR A 186 19.21 -4.41 20.14
CA THR A 186 20.58 -4.15 20.59
C THR A 186 21.49 -5.35 20.35
N GLU A 187 21.09 -6.56 20.74
CA GLU A 187 21.90 -7.77 20.56
C GLU A 187 21.99 -8.24 19.10
N LEU A 188 21.03 -7.86 18.24
CA LEU A 188 21.14 -8.03 16.79
C LEU A 188 22.16 -7.06 16.19
N SER A 189 22.08 -5.76 16.51
CA SER A 189 23.05 -4.76 16.04
C SER A 189 24.48 -5.09 16.47
N ASN A 190 24.68 -5.56 17.71
CA ASN A 190 25.95 -6.10 18.21
C ASN A 190 26.51 -7.25 17.34
N ARG A 191 25.66 -7.92 16.55
CA ARG A 191 26.00 -9.03 15.64
C ARG A 191 25.90 -8.68 14.16
N GLU A 192 25.73 -7.40 13.77
CA GLU A 192 25.59 -6.97 12.37
C GLU A 192 26.59 -7.65 11.44
N LEU A 193 27.87 -7.66 11.83
CA LEU A 193 28.97 -8.20 11.02
C LEU A 193 28.83 -9.69 10.63
N SER A 194 27.98 -10.45 11.33
CA SER A 194 27.71 -11.86 11.00
C SER A 194 26.72 -12.03 9.84
N TYR A 195 25.74 -11.14 9.71
CA TYR A 195 24.67 -11.20 8.71
C TYR A 195 24.70 -10.06 7.70
N ARG A 196 25.57 -9.06 7.85
CA ARG A 196 25.85 -8.07 6.82
C ARG A 196 26.61 -8.71 5.66
N ARG A 197 26.10 -8.53 4.45
CA ARG A 197 26.87 -8.72 3.21
C ARG A 197 27.19 -7.34 2.63
N LEU A 198 28.37 -7.19 2.05
CA LEU A 198 28.74 -6.04 1.23
C LEU A 198 28.84 -6.51 -0.22
N VAL A 199 28.28 -5.74 -1.15
CA VAL A 199 28.37 -5.98 -2.60
C VAL A 199 28.84 -4.70 -3.27
N ASN A 200 29.93 -4.76 -4.03
CA ASN A 200 30.34 -3.65 -4.89
C ASN A 200 29.69 -3.82 -6.27
N ILE A 201 29.04 -2.77 -6.78
CA ILE A 201 28.59 -2.69 -8.17
C ILE A 201 29.29 -1.53 -8.89
N LYS A 202 29.51 -1.68 -10.19
CA LYS A 202 30.10 -0.64 -11.04
C LYS A 202 29.01 0.00 -11.89
N MET A 203 28.93 1.33 -11.84
CA MET A 203 27.88 2.11 -12.50
C MET A 203 28.49 3.12 -13.46
N LEU A 204 27.93 3.25 -14.67
CA LEU A 204 28.30 4.28 -15.64
C LEU A 204 27.11 5.21 -15.87
N VAL A 205 27.23 6.46 -15.46
CA VAL A 205 26.21 7.50 -15.69
C VAL A 205 26.71 8.44 -16.78
N GLY A 206 25.92 8.63 -17.84
CA GLY A 206 26.23 9.52 -18.96
C GLY A 206 25.20 10.62 -19.14
N THR A 207 25.63 11.83 -19.51
CA THR A 207 24.75 12.92 -19.96
C THR A 207 25.20 13.52 -21.28
N TRP A 208 24.26 13.89 -22.17
CA TRP A 208 24.56 14.58 -23.41
C TRP A 208 23.38 15.41 -23.92
N ASN A 209 23.58 16.73 -24.10
CA ASN A 209 22.66 17.54 -24.90
C ASN A 209 22.95 17.27 -26.39
N VAL A 210 22.01 16.63 -27.08
CA VAL A 210 22.19 16.15 -28.46
C VAL A 210 21.82 17.19 -29.52
N GLY A 211 21.31 18.35 -29.11
CA GLY A 211 21.03 19.48 -30.02
C GLY A 211 20.08 19.16 -31.18
N GLN A 212 19.15 18.23 -30.96
CA GLN A 212 18.19 17.63 -31.92
C GLN A 212 18.78 16.73 -33.01
N GLU A 213 20.07 16.41 -32.95
CA GLU A 213 20.72 15.50 -33.90
C GLU A 213 20.61 14.02 -33.50
N LYS A 214 21.15 13.16 -34.35
CA LYS A 214 21.39 11.74 -34.09
C LYS A 214 22.89 11.45 -34.09
N ALA A 215 23.37 10.71 -33.09
CA ALA A 215 24.77 10.31 -33.05
C ALA A 215 25.14 9.32 -34.15
N SER A 216 26.36 9.45 -34.65
CA SER A 216 27.05 8.36 -35.35
C SER A 216 27.33 7.16 -34.43
N TYR A 217 27.47 5.98 -35.02
CA TYR A 217 27.86 4.77 -34.29
C TYR A 217 29.24 4.93 -33.61
N GLU A 218 30.19 5.59 -34.27
CA GLU A 218 31.52 5.87 -33.70
C GLU A 218 31.44 6.77 -32.46
N SER A 219 30.55 7.76 -32.45
CA SER A 219 30.32 8.61 -31.28
C SER A 219 29.72 7.84 -30.09
N LEU A 220 28.76 6.94 -30.34
CA LEU A 220 28.24 6.04 -29.30
C LEU A 220 29.32 5.07 -28.78
N MET A 221 30.18 4.54 -29.66
CA MET A 221 31.31 3.70 -29.28
C MET A 221 32.39 4.46 -28.48
N SER A 222 32.62 5.73 -28.79
CA SER A 222 33.57 6.59 -28.08
C SER A 222 33.07 6.96 -26.68
N TRP A 223 31.77 7.26 -26.55
CA TRP A 223 31.13 7.65 -25.30
C TRP A 223 30.87 6.46 -24.36
N LEU A 224 30.29 5.37 -24.86
CA LEU A 224 29.86 4.22 -24.07
C LEU A 224 30.68 2.96 -24.38
N GLY A 225 30.96 2.70 -25.66
CA GLY A 225 31.49 1.41 -26.16
C GLY A 225 32.80 0.92 -25.52
N ARG A 226 33.72 1.82 -25.17
CA ARG A 226 34.97 1.44 -24.47
C ARG A 226 34.83 1.23 -22.95
N ALA A 227 33.68 1.53 -22.36
CA ALA A 227 33.54 1.66 -20.90
C ALA A 227 32.73 0.54 -20.22
N PHE A 228 31.98 -0.30 -20.95
CA PHE A 228 30.97 -1.19 -20.33
C PHE A 228 31.44 -2.62 -19.98
N PHE A 229 32.65 -3.05 -20.37
CA PHE A 229 33.15 -4.41 -20.07
C PHE A 229 33.19 -4.75 -18.57
N ASP A 230 33.35 -3.73 -17.73
CA ASP A 230 33.49 -3.81 -16.28
C ASP A 230 32.47 -2.90 -15.57
N VAL A 231 31.22 -2.89 -16.09
CA VAL A 231 30.09 -2.10 -15.56
C VAL A 231 28.86 -3.00 -15.46
N ASP A 232 28.08 -2.82 -14.39
CA ASP A 232 26.92 -3.64 -14.06
C ASP A 232 25.59 -2.88 -14.27
N LEU A 233 25.62 -1.54 -14.22
CA LEU A 233 24.48 -0.67 -14.49
C LEU A 233 24.92 0.56 -15.31
N VAL A 234 24.31 0.77 -16.48
CA VAL A 234 24.49 1.95 -17.32
C VAL A 234 23.23 2.81 -17.26
N VAL A 235 23.38 4.11 -17.01
CA VAL A 235 22.27 5.09 -17.02
C VAL A 235 22.63 6.26 -17.93
N VAL A 236 21.74 6.63 -18.84
CA VAL A 236 21.95 7.70 -19.81
C VAL A 236 20.83 8.73 -19.72
N GLY A 237 21.20 10.00 -19.57
CA GLY A 237 20.33 11.16 -19.75
C GLY A 237 20.66 11.92 -21.02
N LEU A 238 19.66 12.18 -21.87
CA LEU A 238 19.80 13.04 -23.05
C LEU A 238 18.96 14.31 -22.90
N GLN A 239 19.43 15.41 -23.49
CA GLN A 239 18.70 16.67 -23.58
C GLN A 239 18.61 17.16 -25.03
N GLU A 240 17.57 17.92 -25.35
CA GLU A 240 17.21 18.33 -26.73
C GLU A 240 17.09 17.17 -27.71
N VAL A 241 16.58 16.02 -27.27
CA VAL A 241 16.23 14.90 -28.16
C VAL A 241 15.24 15.35 -29.24
N GLU A 242 14.31 16.25 -28.89
CA GLU A 242 13.32 16.82 -29.81
C GLU A 242 12.78 18.13 -29.24
N MET A 243 12.84 19.24 -29.99
CA MET A 243 12.39 20.57 -29.53
C MET A 243 11.38 21.23 -30.50
N GLY A 244 10.85 20.48 -31.46
CA GLY A 244 9.89 20.98 -32.44
C GLY A 244 8.59 21.48 -31.80
N ALA A 245 8.13 22.67 -32.18
CA ALA A 245 7.02 23.36 -31.51
C ALA A 245 5.71 22.55 -31.43
N GLY A 246 5.38 21.77 -32.46
CA GLY A 246 4.22 20.87 -32.45
C GLY A 246 4.35 19.72 -31.44
N VAL A 247 5.55 19.20 -31.23
CA VAL A 247 5.84 18.13 -30.26
C VAL A 247 5.79 18.69 -28.84
N LEU A 248 6.32 19.90 -28.61
CA LEU A 248 6.20 20.61 -27.33
C LEU A 248 4.74 20.89 -26.97
N ALA A 249 3.91 21.28 -27.94
CA ALA A 249 2.48 21.50 -27.75
C ALA A 249 1.73 20.18 -27.45
N MET A 250 2.03 19.10 -28.17
CA MET A 250 1.41 17.79 -27.92
C MET A 250 1.82 17.19 -26.57
N ALA A 251 3.07 17.34 -26.15
CA ALA A 251 3.55 16.90 -24.83
C ALA A 251 2.95 17.71 -23.67
N ALA A 252 2.57 18.98 -23.89
CA ALA A 252 1.84 19.79 -22.91
C ALA A 252 0.31 19.52 -22.92
N ALA A 253 -0.25 19.05 -24.04
CA ALA A 253 -1.68 18.77 -24.19
C ALA A 253 -2.08 17.32 -23.86
N LYS A 254 -1.14 16.38 -23.94
CA LYS A 254 -1.32 14.98 -23.53
C LYS A 254 -0.34 14.62 -22.42
N GLU A 255 -0.85 14.51 -21.21
CA GLU A 255 -0.15 13.92 -20.05
C GLU A 255 0.40 12.51 -20.37
N SER A 256 -0.29 11.75 -21.22
CA SER A 256 0.13 10.43 -21.72
C SER A 256 1.30 10.43 -22.72
N VAL A 257 1.65 11.56 -23.36
CA VAL A 257 2.86 11.68 -24.21
C VAL A 257 4.13 11.85 -23.35
N GLY A 258 4.00 11.96 -22.02
CA GLY A 258 5.09 11.67 -21.09
C GLY A 258 5.32 10.16 -20.86
N LEU A 259 4.33 9.30 -21.14
CA LEU A 259 4.47 7.84 -20.99
C LEU A 259 4.95 7.19 -22.30
N GLU A 260 4.32 7.51 -23.44
CA GLU A 260 4.79 7.06 -24.75
C GLU A 260 5.84 8.04 -25.31
N GLY A 261 7.09 7.59 -25.35
CA GLY A 261 8.22 8.37 -25.87
C GLY A 261 8.11 8.67 -27.37
N SER A 262 8.85 9.68 -27.84
CA SER A 262 8.83 10.08 -29.25
C SER A 262 9.64 9.12 -30.14
N ALA A 263 9.37 9.13 -31.44
CA ALA A 263 10.10 8.29 -32.40
C ALA A 263 11.62 8.58 -32.42
N ASN A 264 12.04 9.81 -32.10
CA ASN A 264 13.47 10.11 -31.94
C ASN A 264 14.01 9.58 -30.61
N GLY A 265 13.25 9.70 -29.53
CA GLY A 265 13.59 9.09 -28.23
C GLY A 265 13.76 7.57 -28.32
N GLN A 266 12.83 6.87 -28.96
CA GLN A 266 12.93 5.43 -29.17
C GLN A 266 14.14 5.06 -30.04
N TRP A 267 14.41 5.82 -31.11
CA TRP A 267 15.64 5.63 -31.89
C TRP A 267 16.90 5.75 -31.03
N TRP A 268 16.97 6.71 -30.11
CA TRP A 268 18.10 6.85 -29.19
C TRP A 268 18.21 5.66 -28.22
N ILE A 269 17.10 5.23 -27.61
CA ILE A 269 17.06 4.04 -26.75
C ILE A 269 17.58 2.81 -27.51
N ASP A 270 17.08 2.54 -28.72
CA ASP A 270 17.43 1.32 -29.46
C ASP A 270 18.87 1.33 -29.99
N ASN A 271 19.44 2.49 -30.30
CA ASN A 271 20.84 2.60 -30.74
C ASN A 271 21.83 2.55 -29.56
N ILE A 272 21.42 3.02 -28.36
CA ILE A 272 22.18 2.80 -27.13
C ILE A 272 22.08 1.33 -26.69
N GLY A 273 20.90 0.71 -26.76
CA GLY A 273 20.72 -0.73 -26.49
C GLY A 273 21.59 -1.60 -27.41
N ARG A 274 21.59 -1.33 -28.72
CA ARG A 274 22.51 -1.98 -29.68
C ARG A 274 23.99 -1.62 -29.49
N THR A 275 24.31 -0.55 -28.77
CA THR A 275 25.68 -0.19 -28.37
C THR A 275 26.14 -0.96 -27.13
N LEU A 276 25.21 -1.49 -26.32
CA LEU A 276 25.48 -2.22 -25.07
C LEU A 276 25.22 -3.74 -25.19
N ASP A 277 25.15 -4.27 -26.42
CA ASP A 277 24.75 -5.66 -26.72
C ASP A 277 23.46 -6.09 -25.98
N GLU A 278 22.42 -5.24 -26.05
CA GLU A 278 21.14 -5.49 -25.37
C GLU A 278 20.50 -6.81 -25.82
N GLY A 279 20.08 -7.62 -24.83
CA GLY A 279 19.59 -8.99 -25.01
C GLY A 279 20.67 -10.05 -24.78
N ILE A 280 21.95 -9.70 -24.89
CA ILE A 280 23.10 -10.60 -24.68
C ILE A 280 23.82 -10.25 -23.37
N SER A 281 24.37 -9.03 -23.29
CA SER A 281 25.19 -8.55 -22.17
C SER A 281 24.40 -7.72 -21.17
N PHE A 282 23.54 -6.83 -21.69
CA PHE A 282 22.69 -5.93 -20.92
C PHE A 282 21.20 -6.13 -21.24
N HIS A 283 20.34 -5.62 -20.36
CA HIS A 283 18.90 -5.51 -20.59
C HIS A 283 18.40 -4.14 -20.12
N ARG A 284 17.54 -3.48 -20.91
CA ARG A 284 16.87 -2.24 -20.49
C ARG A 284 16.03 -2.50 -19.23
N VAL A 285 16.24 -1.65 -18.23
CA VAL A 285 15.57 -1.66 -16.91
C VAL A 285 14.32 -0.78 -16.96
N GLY A 286 14.44 0.41 -17.54
CA GLY A 286 13.37 1.39 -17.66
C GLY A 286 13.82 2.63 -18.41
N SER A 287 12.86 3.46 -18.79
CA SER A 287 13.10 4.74 -19.49
C SER A 287 11.93 5.70 -19.29
N ARG A 288 12.20 7.00 -19.34
CA ARG A 288 11.20 8.07 -19.23
C ARG A 288 11.56 9.25 -20.13
N GLN A 289 10.59 9.78 -20.86
CA GLN A 289 10.76 10.97 -21.70
C GLN A 289 9.82 12.09 -21.25
N LEU A 290 10.26 13.33 -21.41
CA LEU A 290 9.46 14.55 -21.29
C LEU A 290 9.90 15.49 -22.42
N ALA A 291 9.20 15.42 -23.55
CA ALA A 291 9.55 16.10 -24.79
C ALA A 291 11.05 15.91 -25.16
N GLY A 292 11.88 16.96 -24.97
CA GLY A 292 13.29 16.94 -25.32
C GLY A 292 14.22 16.30 -24.27
N LEU A 293 13.73 15.95 -23.08
CA LEU A 293 14.49 15.22 -22.06
C LEU A 293 14.17 13.72 -22.13
N LEU A 294 15.20 12.88 -22.09
CA LEU A 294 15.07 11.42 -22.03
C LEU A 294 16.01 10.86 -20.96
N ILE A 295 15.56 9.90 -20.15
CA ILE A 295 16.43 9.07 -19.31
C ILE A 295 16.15 7.60 -19.59
N ALA A 296 17.19 6.77 -19.60
CA ALA A 296 17.09 5.32 -19.74
C ALA A 296 18.19 4.61 -18.96
N ALA A 297 17.90 3.39 -18.48
CA ALA A 297 18.82 2.57 -17.71
C ALA A 297 18.89 1.13 -18.25
N TRP A 298 20.08 0.52 -18.20
CA TRP A 298 20.37 -0.85 -18.61
C TRP A 298 21.20 -1.56 -17.53
N ALA A 299 20.76 -2.74 -17.10
CA ALA A 299 21.50 -3.57 -16.15
C ALA A 299 22.14 -4.75 -16.88
N ARG A 300 23.35 -5.13 -16.46
CA ARG A 300 24.04 -6.33 -16.93
C ARG A 300 23.23 -7.57 -16.56
N LYS A 301 23.31 -8.60 -17.39
CA LYS A 301 22.58 -9.87 -17.24
C LYS A 301 22.60 -10.45 -15.82
N ASP A 302 23.75 -10.37 -15.15
CA ASP A 302 23.96 -10.96 -13.82
C ASP A 302 23.46 -10.06 -12.67
N LEU A 303 23.39 -8.74 -12.87
CA LEU A 303 22.80 -7.81 -11.90
C LEU A 303 21.26 -7.79 -12.02
N LYS A 304 20.70 -8.03 -13.21
CA LYS A 304 19.26 -7.97 -13.51
C LYS A 304 18.34 -8.68 -12.50
N PRO A 305 18.63 -9.90 -11.99
CA PRO A 305 17.77 -10.56 -11.00
C PRO A 305 17.64 -9.81 -9.66
N HIS A 306 18.50 -8.83 -9.43
CA HIS A 306 18.54 -7.98 -8.25
C HIS A 306 18.03 -6.57 -8.51
N VAL A 307 17.62 -6.26 -9.74
CA VAL A 307 17.05 -4.96 -10.13
C VAL A 307 15.54 -5.09 -10.22
N GLY A 308 14.82 -4.17 -9.57
CA GLY A 308 13.36 -4.15 -9.53
C GLY A 308 12.81 -2.78 -9.17
N ASP A 309 11.51 -2.74 -8.87
CA ASP A 309 10.76 -1.58 -8.37
C ASP A 309 11.12 -0.30 -9.15
N VAL A 310 10.92 -0.37 -10.47
CA VAL A 310 11.33 0.65 -11.43
C VAL A 310 10.18 1.63 -11.64
N ASP A 311 10.25 2.78 -10.97
CA ASP A 311 9.27 3.86 -11.10
C ASP A 311 9.85 5.03 -11.90
N ALA A 312 9.00 5.78 -12.59
CA ALA A 312 9.40 6.82 -13.54
C ALA A 312 8.63 8.12 -13.33
N ALA A 313 9.34 9.24 -13.22
CA ALA A 313 8.78 10.55 -12.87
C ALA A 313 9.20 11.64 -13.87
N ALA A 314 8.45 12.74 -13.96
CA ALA A 314 8.77 13.87 -14.84
C ALA A 314 8.20 15.19 -14.27
N VAL A 315 9.01 16.26 -14.30
CA VAL A 315 8.64 17.60 -13.80
C VAL A 315 8.97 18.67 -14.86
N PRO A 316 7.97 19.30 -15.52
CA PRO A 316 8.19 20.37 -16.49
C PRO A 316 8.57 21.70 -15.81
N CYS A 317 9.66 22.31 -16.27
CA CYS A 317 10.14 23.63 -15.83
C CYS A 317 10.11 24.70 -16.93
N GLY A 318 9.53 24.42 -18.10
CA GLY A 318 9.40 25.39 -19.19
C GLY A 318 8.43 26.54 -18.89
N PHE A 319 7.89 27.15 -19.95
CA PHE A 319 6.95 28.26 -19.82
C PHE A 319 5.76 27.86 -18.91
N GLY A 320 5.43 28.72 -17.94
CA GLY A 320 4.38 28.47 -16.95
C GLY A 320 4.59 27.27 -16.01
N ARG A 321 5.78 26.64 -15.99
CA ARG A 321 6.00 25.29 -15.41
C ARG A 321 5.10 24.20 -16.05
N ALA A 322 4.67 24.40 -17.30
CA ALA A 322 3.78 23.46 -18.01
C ALA A 322 4.42 22.83 -19.26
N ILE A 323 5.46 23.44 -19.84
CA ILE A 323 6.12 22.91 -21.06
C ILE A 323 7.35 22.07 -20.71
N GLY A 324 7.46 20.88 -21.29
CA GLY A 324 8.57 19.94 -21.09
C GLY A 324 9.89 20.27 -21.80
N ASN A 325 10.06 21.47 -22.37
CA ASN A 325 11.31 21.86 -23.07
C ASN A 325 12.47 22.20 -22.11
N LYS A 326 12.18 22.26 -20.81
CA LYS A 326 13.04 22.40 -19.65
C LYS A 326 12.37 21.62 -18.52
N GLY A 327 13.14 21.09 -17.56
CA GLY A 327 12.60 20.25 -16.50
C GLY A 327 13.55 19.17 -16.01
N GLY A 328 12.98 18.14 -15.40
CA GLY A 328 13.66 16.91 -15.02
C GLY A 328 12.84 15.66 -15.37
N VAL A 329 13.51 14.56 -15.69
CA VAL A 329 12.93 13.21 -15.81
C VAL A 329 13.72 12.24 -14.94
N GLY A 330 13.01 11.44 -14.16
CA GLY A 330 13.58 10.58 -13.13
C GLY A 330 13.30 9.10 -13.35
N LEU A 331 14.22 8.26 -12.91
CA LEU A 331 14.00 6.83 -12.65
C LEU A 331 14.37 6.53 -11.20
N ARG A 332 13.45 5.98 -10.42
CA ARG A 332 13.75 5.25 -9.18
C ARG A 332 13.92 3.78 -9.54
N ILE A 333 14.96 3.16 -9.02
CA ILE A 333 15.27 1.75 -9.24
C ILE A 333 15.68 1.14 -7.91
N ARG A 334 15.07 0.02 -7.50
CA ARG A 334 15.63 -0.80 -6.43
C ARG A 334 16.76 -1.67 -6.98
N VAL A 335 17.94 -1.57 -6.38
CA VAL A 335 19.08 -2.46 -6.64
C VAL A 335 19.39 -3.23 -5.36
N TYR A 336 19.30 -4.55 -5.43
CA TYR A 336 19.18 -5.43 -4.28
C TYR A 336 18.01 -5.01 -3.36
N ASP A 337 18.32 -4.44 -2.21
CA ASP A 337 17.41 -3.98 -1.16
C ASP A 337 17.44 -2.44 -0.97
N ARG A 338 18.14 -1.71 -1.85
CA ARG A 338 18.36 -0.25 -1.76
C ARG A 338 17.74 0.52 -2.91
N ARG A 339 17.20 1.72 -2.63
CA ARG A 339 16.56 2.64 -3.57
C ARG A 339 17.59 3.61 -4.14
N ILE A 340 17.81 3.54 -5.45
CA ILE A 340 18.70 4.47 -6.17
C ILE A 340 17.86 5.29 -7.15
N CYS A 341 17.94 6.62 -7.04
CA CYS A 341 17.24 7.55 -7.92
C CYS A 341 18.20 8.24 -8.89
N PHE A 342 17.84 8.30 -10.17
CA PHE A 342 18.58 9.00 -11.21
C PHE A 342 17.68 10.08 -11.83
N VAL A 343 18.14 11.32 -11.89
CA VAL A 343 17.37 12.45 -12.43
C VAL A 343 18.17 13.11 -13.55
N ASN A 344 17.66 13.05 -14.78
CA ASN A 344 18.18 13.80 -15.92
C ASN A 344 17.45 15.15 -16.03
N ASN A 345 18.20 16.25 -16.18
CA ASN A 345 17.66 17.60 -16.14
C ASN A 345 18.07 18.46 -17.35
N HIS A 346 17.26 19.47 -17.62
CA HIS A 346 17.60 20.58 -18.52
C HIS A 346 17.06 21.88 -17.90
N PHE A 347 17.93 22.67 -17.26
CA PHE A 347 17.56 23.92 -16.58
C PHE A 347 17.60 25.15 -17.52
N ALA A 348 17.05 26.28 -17.07
CA ALA A 348 17.01 27.53 -17.84
C ALA A 348 18.39 27.98 -18.38
N ALA A 349 18.45 28.21 -19.69
CA ALA A 349 19.63 28.67 -20.40
C ALA A 349 19.91 30.18 -20.21
N HIS A 350 20.95 30.69 -20.88
CA HIS A 350 21.49 32.06 -20.80
C HIS A 350 22.30 32.36 -19.52
N LEU A 351 23.25 33.30 -19.62
CA LEU A 351 24.27 33.57 -18.60
C LEU A 351 23.65 34.13 -17.31
N GLU A 352 22.65 34.98 -17.48
CA GLU A 352 22.00 35.83 -16.48
C GLU A 352 21.04 35.05 -15.58
N ASN A 353 20.47 33.95 -16.09
CA ASN A 353 19.35 33.22 -15.48
C ASN A 353 19.72 32.28 -14.31
N VAL A 354 20.74 32.63 -13.52
CA VAL A 354 21.22 31.82 -12.37
C VAL A 354 20.08 31.52 -11.40
N SER A 355 19.39 32.54 -10.91
CA SER A 355 18.27 32.39 -9.97
C SER A 355 17.13 31.53 -10.52
N ARG A 356 16.97 31.46 -11.85
CA ARG A 356 15.99 30.58 -12.47
C ARG A 356 16.45 29.13 -12.51
N ARG A 357 17.74 28.84 -12.76
CA ARG A 357 18.29 27.48 -12.63
C ARG A 357 18.15 26.96 -11.20
N ASN A 358 18.38 27.80 -10.19
CA ASN A 358 18.14 27.44 -8.79
C ASN A 358 16.66 27.10 -8.55
N ALA A 359 15.72 27.88 -9.11
CA ALA A 359 14.27 27.68 -8.98
C ALA A 359 13.67 26.61 -9.93
N ASP A 360 14.47 26.09 -10.87
CA ASP A 360 14.19 24.85 -11.61
C ASP A 360 14.62 23.65 -10.75
N PHE A 361 15.84 23.67 -10.19
CA PHE A 361 16.33 22.63 -9.26
C PHE A 361 15.41 22.45 -8.05
N ASP A 362 15.10 23.51 -7.31
CA ASP A 362 14.24 23.46 -6.11
C ASP A 362 12.86 22.85 -6.41
N HIS A 363 12.26 23.24 -7.54
CA HIS A 363 10.97 22.71 -7.96
C HIS A 363 11.04 21.23 -8.34
N ILE A 364 12.06 20.81 -9.09
CA ILE A 364 12.26 19.39 -9.44
C ILE A 364 12.54 18.57 -8.17
N TYR A 365 13.36 19.10 -7.25
CA TYR A 365 13.69 18.41 -6.00
C TYR A 365 12.45 18.19 -5.12
N ARG A 366 11.58 19.21 -4.98
CA ARG A 366 10.38 19.17 -4.14
C ARG A 366 9.15 18.49 -4.77
N THR A 367 9.04 18.43 -6.10
CA THR A 367 7.79 17.98 -6.77
C THR A 367 7.91 16.72 -7.64
N MET A 368 9.11 16.14 -7.76
CA MET A 368 9.28 14.88 -8.48
C MET A 368 8.85 13.68 -7.63
N THR A 369 7.63 13.18 -7.87
CA THR A 369 7.08 11.99 -7.20
C THR A 369 7.11 10.74 -8.08
N PHE A 370 7.42 9.58 -7.51
CA PHE A 370 7.59 8.28 -8.17
C PHE A 370 6.38 7.36 -7.93
N ASN A 371 5.18 7.85 -8.24
CA ASN A 371 3.94 7.10 -8.11
C ASN A 371 3.65 6.19 -9.32
N LYS A 372 3.14 4.98 -9.05
CA LYS A 372 2.86 3.95 -10.06
C LYS A 372 1.79 4.39 -11.08
N PRO A 373 2.06 4.30 -12.39
CA PRO A 373 1.00 4.33 -13.39
C PRO A 373 0.36 2.93 -13.59
N HIS A 374 -0.97 2.93 -13.71
CA HIS A 374 -1.87 1.83 -14.07
C HIS A 374 -2.22 0.77 -13.00
N GLY A 375 -3.53 0.64 -12.77
CA GLY A 375 -4.15 -0.34 -11.87
C GLY A 375 -5.65 -0.10 -11.64
N SER A 376 -6.10 1.15 -11.68
CA SER A 376 -7.54 1.53 -11.70
C SER A 376 -7.73 2.95 -12.23
N ALA A 377 -8.87 3.21 -12.87
CA ALA A 377 -9.26 4.54 -13.31
C ALA A 377 -10.23 5.18 -12.29
N ALA A 378 -9.69 5.91 -11.32
CA ALA A 378 -10.48 6.57 -10.28
C ALA A 378 -9.96 7.97 -9.96
N SER A 379 -10.86 8.97 -10.09
CA SER A 379 -10.80 10.36 -9.63
C SER A 379 -9.46 11.10 -9.56
N ALA A 380 -9.28 12.09 -10.45
CA ALA A 380 -8.37 13.21 -10.23
C ALA A 380 -8.95 14.17 -9.17
N THR A 381 -8.80 13.82 -7.88
CA THR A 381 -9.10 14.69 -6.73
C THR A 381 -8.02 14.52 -5.67
N SER A 382 -7.03 15.41 -5.68
CA SER A 382 -5.91 15.42 -4.73
C SER A 382 -6.35 15.89 -3.33
N VAL A 383 -6.77 14.93 -2.50
CA VAL A 383 -6.89 15.15 -1.05
C VAL A 383 -5.51 15.00 -0.43
N GLN A 384 -4.91 16.12 0.01
CA GLN A 384 -3.69 16.09 0.83
C GLN A 384 -4.02 15.48 2.20
N LEU A 385 -3.29 14.45 2.62
CA LEU A 385 -3.42 13.89 3.96
C LEU A 385 -2.09 13.40 4.56
N HIS A 386 -1.21 14.34 4.87
CA HIS A 386 -0.38 14.22 6.08
C HIS A 386 -0.89 15.25 7.08
N LYS A 387 -1.26 14.80 8.30
CA LYS A 387 -1.73 15.65 9.41
C LYS A 387 -1.39 15.01 10.76
N THR A 388 -0.12 15.03 11.12
CA THR A 388 0.33 14.60 12.45
C THR A 388 0.30 15.80 13.40
N VAL A 389 -0.65 15.84 14.34
CA VAL A 389 -0.87 17.02 15.18
C VAL A 389 0.11 17.06 16.36
N ASN A 390 1.11 17.94 16.29
CA ASN A 390 1.97 18.26 17.43
C ASN A 390 1.36 19.35 18.33
N ALA A 391 1.50 19.19 19.65
CA ALA A 391 0.70 19.88 20.67
C ALA A 391 0.92 21.41 20.84
N ASN A 392 1.80 22.05 20.06
CA ASN A 392 2.22 23.45 20.24
C ASN A 392 1.83 24.41 19.10
N GLY A 393 0.89 24.02 18.22
CA GLY A 393 0.09 24.94 17.38
C GLY A 393 0.78 25.69 16.23
N ASN A 394 2.11 25.82 16.23
CA ASN A 394 2.88 26.46 15.16
C ASN A 394 3.22 25.45 14.04
N GLN A 395 2.62 25.62 12.86
CA GLN A 395 2.87 24.78 11.69
C GLN A 395 4.11 25.23 10.93
N VAL A 396 5.11 24.35 10.83
CA VAL A 396 6.19 24.38 9.84
C VAL A 396 6.50 22.94 9.41
N ASP A 397 5.55 22.31 8.71
CA ASP A 397 5.82 21.08 7.99
C ASP A 397 6.58 21.43 6.70
N GLU A 398 7.89 21.15 6.65
CA GLU A 398 8.59 20.97 5.38
C GLU A 398 8.30 19.54 4.91
N ASP A 399 7.39 19.40 3.94
CA ASP A 399 7.13 18.12 3.26
C ASP A 399 8.45 17.52 2.76
N ILE A 400 8.91 16.44 3.41
CA ILE A 400 10.19 15.80 3.07
C ILE A 400 10.08 15.21 1.66
N PRO A 401 10.87 15.68 0.67
CA PRO A 401 10.69 15.21 -0.71
C PRO A 401 11.06 13.74 -0.87
N GLU A 402 10.33 13.00 -1.72
CA GLU A 402 10.50 11.54 -1.91
C GLU A 402 11.94 11.11 -2.30
N MET A 403 12.72 12.02 -2.91
CA MET A 403 14.14 11.79 -3.22
C MET A 403 15.09 11.94 -2.02
N ALA A 404 14.63 12.42 -0.88
CA ALA A 404 15.38 12.35 0.38
C ALA A 404 15.43 10.90 0.92
N GLU A 405 14.35 10.12 0.74
CA GLU A 405 14.27 8.71 1.19
C GLU A 405 15.18 7.74 0.42
N ALA A 406 15.76 8.15 -0.71
CA ALA A 406 16.63 7.27 -1.49
C ALA A 406 18.00 7.09 -0.83
N ASP A 407 18.50 5.85 -0.77
CA ASP A 407 19.83 5.55 -0.24
C ASP A 407 20.94 6.26 -1.07
N MET A 408 20.69 6.45 -2.38
CA MET A 408 21.55 7.20 -3.30
C MET A 408 20.72 7.96 -4.34
N VAL A 409 21.14 9.19 -4.67
CA VAL A 409 20.54 10.04 -5.70
C VAL A 409 21.63 10.57 -6.64
N VAL A 410 21.41 10.47 -7.95
CA VAL A 410 22.31 11.04 -8.97
C VAL A 410 21.55 12.04 -9.83
N PHE A 411 21.95 13.30 -9.76
CA PHE A 411 21.50 14.36 -10.67
C PHE A 411 22.49 14.45 -11.83
N LEU A 412 22.00 14.27 -13.05
CA LEU A 412 22.75 14.45 -14.30
C LEU A 412 21.98 15.40 -15.22
N GLY A 413 22.65 16.01 -16.19
CA GLY A 413 21.97 16.77 -17.24
C GLY A 413 22.73 17.96 -17.81
N ASP A 414 22.02 18.75 -18.60
CA ASP A 414 22.43 20.11 -18.98
C ASP A 414 21.86 21.10 -17.96
N PHE A 415 22.64 21.36 -16.90
CA PHE A 415 22.26 22.30 -15.86
C PHE A 415 22.44 23.77 -16.29
N ASN A 416 22.98 24.02 -17.49
CA ASN A 416 23.09 25.34 -18.12
C ASN A 416 23.84 26.44 -17.33
N TYR A 417 24.49 26.13 -16.20
CA TYR A 417 25.35 27.06 -15.47
C TYR A 417 26.59 27.42 -16.31
N ARG A 418 27.01 28.68 -16.22
CA ARG A 418 28.02 29.29 -17.10
C ARG A 418 29.22 29.82 -16.31
N LEU A 419 30.25 30.25 -17.03
CA LEU A 419 31.32 31.06 -16.44
C LEU A 419 30.87 32.53 -16.32
N TYR A 420 31.12 33.16 -15.17
CA TYR A 420 30.80 34.59 -14.93
C TYR A 420 32.07 35.45 -14.79
N GLY A 421 31.94 36.75 -15.06
CA GLY A 421 33.05 37.71 -14.87
C GLY A 421 34.26 37.47 -15.79
N ILE A 422 34.02 37.02 -17.02
CA ILE A 422 35.04 36.73 -18.04
C ILE A 422 34.49 36.94 -19.45
N THR A 423 35.33 37.38 -20.39
CA THR A 423 35.02 37.49 -21.82
C THR A 423 35.23 36.17 -22.59
N TYR A 424 34.73 36.10 -23.83
CA TYR A 424 34.92 34.91 -24.67
C TYR A 424 36.41 34.62 -24.95
N ASP A 425 37.19 35.64 -25.30
CA ASP A 425 38.57 35.46 -25.75
C ASP A 425 39.49 35.06 -24.56
N GLU A 426 39.34 35.67 -23.38
CA GLU A 426 40.01 35.23 -22.13
C GLU A 426 39.68 33.76 -21.77
N ALA A 427 38.43 33.34 -21.93
CA ALA A 427 38.02 31.97 -21.63
C ALA A 427 38.64 30.97 -22.62
N ARG A 428 38.79 31.37 -23.90
CA ARG A 428 39.50 30.57 -24.91
C ARG A 428 40.98 30.43 -24.58
N ASP A 429 41.63 31.51 -24.15
CA ASP A 429 43.04 31.51 -23.76
C ASP A 429 43.28 30.60 -22.55
N MET A 430 42.51 30.73 -21.48
CA MET A 430 42.61 29.87 -20.30
C MET A 430 42.33 28.39 -20.61
N VAL A 431 41.38 28.09 -21.51
CA VAL A 431 41.14 26.72 -21.99
C VAL A 431 42.33 26.19 -22.80
N SER A 432 42.97 27.02 -23.64
CA SER A 432 44.15 26.62 -24.43
C SER A 432 45.35 26.29 -23.53
N GLN A 433 45.55 27.07 -22.46
CA GLN A 433 46.58 26.88 -21.43
C GLN A 433 46.26 25.72 -20.47
N ARG A 434 45.04 25.16 -20.53
CA ARG A 434 44.48 24.17 -19.59
C ARG A 434 44.37 24.68 -18.15
N SER A 435 44.22 25.98 -17.97
CA SER A 435 44.06 26.69 -16.69
C SER A 435 42.67 26.50 -16.08
N PHE A 436 42.21 25.24 -15.99
CA PHE A 436 40.84 24.89 -15.61
C PHE A 436 40.49 25.27 -14.17
N ASP A 437 41.46 25.31 -13.25
CA ASP A 437 41.20 25.68 -11.85
C ASP A 437 40.76 27.14 -11.71
N TRP A 438 41.45 28.07 -12.40
CA TRP A 438 41.08 29.49 -12.47
C TRP A 438 39.69 29.70 -13.13
N LEU A 439 39.33 28.86 -14.10
CA LEU A 439 37.99 28.88 -14.71
C LEU A 439 36.91 28.34 -13.76
N LYS A 440 37.21 27.33 -12.94
CA LYS A 440 36.27 26.77 -11.95
C LYS A 440 35.91 27.74 -10.82
N GLU A 441 36.81 28.66 -10.44
CA GLU A 441 36.48 29.77 -9.53
C GLU A 441 35.28 30.60 -10.02
N ARG A 442 35.12 30.68 -11.35
CA ARG A 442 34.10 31.43 -12.09
C ARG A 442 32.94 30.55 -12.57
N ASP A 443 32.88 29.27 -12.19
CA ASP A 443 31.74 28.40 -12.47
C ASP A 443 30.55 28.77 -11.56
N GLN A 444 29.42 29.15 -12.17
CA GLN A 444 28.22 29.53 -11.42
C GLN A 444 27.69 28.39 -10.54
N LEU A 445 27.80 27.12 -10.97
CA LEU A 445 27.31 26.00 -10.17
C LEU A 445 28.14 25.84 -8.88
N GLN A 446 29.47 25.83 -8.99
CA GLN A 446 30.34 25.81 -7.81
C GLN A 446 30.20 27.05 -6.92
N ALA A 447 29.80 28.21 -7.44
CA ALA A 447 29.45 29.37 -6.62
C ALA A 447 28.15 29.16 -5.83
N GLU A 448 27.05 28.77 -6.50
CA GLU A 448 25.74 28.62 -5.87
C GLU A 448 25.67 27.42 -4.91
N MET A 449 26.41 26.34 -5.17
CA MET A 449 26.58 25.22 -4.23
C MET A 449 27.35 25.63 -2.96
N ARG A 450 28.48 26.35 -3.10
CA ARG A 450 29.22 26.87 -1.94
C ARG A 450 28.41 27.86 -1.12
N ALA A 451 27.48 28.58 -1.75
CA ALA A 451 26.51 29.44 -1.09
C ALA A 451 25.31 28.69 -0.46
N GLY A 452 25.26 27.35 -0.55
CA GLY A 452 24.20 26.52 0.04
C GLY A 452 22.83 26.65 -0.63
N LYS A 453 22.77 27.17 -1.86
CA LYS A 453 21.50 27.51 -2.55
C LYS A 453 20.91 26.37 -3.39
N VAL A 454 21.75 25.45 -3.85
CA VAL A 454 21.38 24.33 -4.74
C VAL A 454 22.21 23.09 -4.41
N PHE A 455 21.67 21.91 -4.71
CA PHE A 455 22.35 20.61 -4.59
C PHE A 455 22.98 20.37 -3.20
N GLN A 456 22.28 20.76 -2.14
CA GLN A 456 22.71 20.61 -0.75
C GLN A 456 23.00 19.13 -0.43
N GLY A 457 24.12 18.86 0.25
CA GLY A 457 24.59 17.50 0.54
C GLY A 457 25.14 16.71 -0.66
N MET A 458 25.01 17.20 -1.89
CA MET A 458 25.52 16.51 -3.08
C MET A 458 26.99 16.86 -3.38
N ARG A 459 27.65 15.96 -4.09
CA ARG A 459 29.08 16.01 -4.42
C ARG A 459 29.27 15.87 -5.93
N GLU A 460 30.28 16.57 -6.47
CA GLU A 460 30.71 16.47 -7.87
C GLU A 460 32.08 15.79 -7.97
N GLY A 461 32.37 15.10 -9.08
CA GLY A 461 33.72 14.64 -9.40
C GLY A 461 34.67 15.81 -9.72
N LEU A 462 35.98 15.62 -9.50
CA LEU A 462 36.97 16.64 -9.85
C LEU A 462 37.05 16.81 -11.38
N ILE A 463 36.48 17.91 -11.90
CA ILE A 463 36.55 18.27 -13.31
C ILE A 463 38.03 18.50 -13.72
N ARG A 464 38.49 17.65 -14.63
CA ARG A 464 39.82 17.69 -15.29
C ARG A 464 39.73 17.87 -16.81
N PHE A 465 38.52 18.02 -17.35
CA PHE A 465 38.23 18.18 -18.77
C PHE A 465 37.82 19.63 -19.10
N PRO A 466 38.07 20.13 -20.32
CA PRO A 466 37.72 21.48 -20.72
C PRO A 466 36.18 21.68 -20.80
N PRO A 467 35.69 22.94 -20.84
CA PRO A 467 34.26 23.25 -20.95
C PRO A 467 33.56 22.54 -22.10
N THR A 468 32.39 21.95 -21.84
CA THR A 468 31.66 21.04 -22.76
C THR A 468 30.81 21.78 -23.79
N TYR A 469 30.52 23.06 -23.55
CA TYR A 469 29.77 23.98 -24.40
C TYR A 469 30.62 25.24 -24.69
N LYS A 470 30.45 25.98 -25.79
CA LYS A 470 29.68 25.68 -27.01
C LYS A 470 30.65 25.36 -28.15
N PHE A 471 30.37 24.29 -28.90
CA PHE A 471 31.14 23.89 -30.07
C PHE A 471 30.39 24.18 -31.39
N GLN A 472 31.13 24.20 -32.48
CA GLN A 472 30.62 24.01 -33.82
C GLN A 472 30.57 22.51 -34.12
N ARG A 473 29.47 22.04 -34.73
CA ARG A 473 29.26 20.62 -35.05
C ARG A 473 30.28 20.15 -36.10
N HIS A 474 30.67 18.89 -36.00
CA HIS A 474 31.63 18.20 -36.86
C HIS A 474 33.07 18.77 -36.89
N LEU A 475 33.38 19.80 -36.09
CA LEU A 475 34.75 20.29 -35.89
C LEU A 475 35.42 19.61 -34.68
N PRO A 476 36.55 18.90 -34.86
CA PRO A 476 37.24 18.22 -33.77
C PRO A 476 38.14 19.15 -32.94
N GLY A 477 38.32 18.79 -31.67
CA GLY A 477 39.30 19.42 -30.77
C GLY A 477 38.99 20.85 -30.33
N LEU A 478 39.96 21.49 -29.66
CA LEU A 478 39.81 22.82 -29.04
C LEU A 478 39.81 24.00 -30.05
N ALA A 479 39.92 23.70 -31.35
CA ALA A 479 39.66 24.66 -32.42
C ALA A 479 38.15 24.88 -32.63
N GLY A 480 37.33 23.85 -32.40
CA GLY A 480 35.89 23.85 -32.69
C GLY A 480 35.00 24.58 -31.68
N TYR A 481 35.51 25.43 -30.78
CA TYR A 481 34.66 26.31 -29.96
C TYR A 481 34.01 27.39 -30.83
N ASP A 482 32.84 27.88 -30.41
CA ASP A 482 31.99 28.82 -31.16
C ASP A 482 32.70 30.12 -31.62
N SER A 483 33.25 30.10 -32.83
CA SER A 483 33.81 31.26 -33.55
C SER A 483 32.76 32.06 -34.33
N GLY A 484 31.47 31.73 -34.20
CA GLY A 484 30.39 32.44 -34.88
C GLY A 484 30.09 33.82 -34.25
N GLU A 485 29.23 34.59 -34.91
CA GLU A 485 28.85 35.97 -34.52
C GLU A 485 28.43 36.13 -33.04
N LYS A 486 27.90 35.06 -32.44
CA LYS A 486 27.38 35.04 -31.07
C LYS A 486 28.44 34.73 -30.00
N LYS A 487 29.69 34.38 -30.40
CA LYS A 487 30.87 34.10 -29.55
C LYS A 487 30.51 33.57 -28.16
N ARG A 488 29.83 32.42 -28.06
CA ARG A 488 29.33 31.94 -26.77
C ARG A 488 30.50 31.50 -25.87
N ILE A 489 30.67 32.20 -24.74
CA ILE A 489 31.68 31.92 -23.71
C ILE A 489 31.62 30.42 -23.34
N PRO A 490 32.77 29.70 -23.40
CA PRO A 490 32.83 28.30 -23.00
C PRO A 490 32.30 28.05 -21.57
N ALA A 491 31.56 26.96 -21.36
CA ALA A 491 30.95 26.62 -20.09
C ALA A 491 30.87 25.11 -19.84
N TRP A 492 30.93 24.69 -18.57
CA TRP A 492 30.59 23.34 -18.12
C TRP A 492 29.09 23.25 -17.84
N CYS A 493 28.29 23.23 -18.91
CA CYS A 493 26.84 23.11 -18.86
C CYS A 493 26.40 21.69 -18.43
N ASP A 494 27.09 20.68 -18.95
CA ASP A 494 26.80 19.26 -18.81
C ASP A 494 27.50 18.69 -17.57
N ARG A 495 26.75 18.21 -16.58
CA ARG A 495 27.27 17.88 -15.23
C ARG A 495 26.64 16.60 -14.66
N ILE A 496 27.35 15.98 -13.70
CA ILE A 496 26.88 14.81 -12.94
C ILE A 496 27.26 14.97 -11.46
N LEU A 497 26.25 15.01 -10.59
CA LEU A 497 26.36 15.15 -9.13
C LEU A 497 25.62 14.00 -8.43
N TYR A 498 26.04 13.67 -7.20
CA TYR A 498 25.44 12.58 -6.44
C TYR A 498 25.39 12.85 -4.92
N ARG A 499 24.39 12.27 -4.26
CA ARG A 499 24.33 11.99 -2.81
C ARG A 499 24.28 10.47 -2.63
N ASP A 500 24.94 9.95 -1.60
CA ASP A 500 24.77 8.57 -1.13
C ASP A 500 24.36 8.59 0.36
N SER A 501 24.48 7.47 1.07
CA SER A 501 24.04 7.37 2.47
C SER A 501 25.00 7.98 3.49
N ARG A 502 26.12 8.59 3.06
CA ARG A 502 27.14 9.16 3.95
C ARG A 502 26.94 10.65 4.21
N ASP A 503 26.63 10.96 5.47
CA ASP A 503 26.73 12.32 6.03
C ASP A 503 28.17 12.83 6.07
N VAL A 504 29.14 11.94 6.34
CA VAL A 504 30.56 12.27 6.50
C VAL A 504 31.41 11.43 5.54
N LEU A 505 32.38 12.07 4.86
CA LEU A 505 33.22 11.43 3.82
C LEU A 505 34.02 10.21 4.31
N THR A 506 34.27 10.10 5.61
CA THR A 506 35.01 9.01 6.27
C THR A 506 34.15 7.83 6.71
N ALA A 507 32.82 7.90 6.56
CA ALA A 507 31.93 6.80 6.93
C ALA A 507 32.08 5.60 5.98
N GLU A 508 32.13 4.39 6.55
CA GLU A 508 32.20 3.11 5.83
C GLU A 508 30.80 2.55 5.57
N CYS A 509 30.70 1.56 4.67
CA CYS A 509 29.42 0.94 4.32
C CYS A 509 28.95 -0.03 5.41
N SER A 510 27.78 0.25 6.00
CA SER A 510 27.15 -0.50 7.11
C SER A 510 25.65 -0.63 6.87
N LEU A 511 24.88 -1.34 7.70
CA LEU A 511 23.43 -1.36 7.50
C LEU A 511 22.76 -0.01 7.81
N GLU A 512 23.40 0.83 8.62
CA GLU A 512 23.00 2.22 8.92
C GLU A 512 23.44 3.22 7.82
N CYS A 513 24.58 2.97 7.17
CA CYS A 513 25.08 3.71 6.01
C CYS A 513 25.09 2.79 4.76
N PRO A 514 23.91 2.47 4.19
CA PRO A 514 23.74 1.33 3.29
C PRO A 514 24.32 1.45 1.88
N VAL A 515 24.53 2.66 1.37
CA VAL A 515 25.11 2.88 0.04
C VAL A 515 26.25 3.89 0.11
N VAL A 516 27.42 3.48 -0.39
CA VAL A 516 28.68 4.25 -0.37
C VAL A 516 29.25 4.29 -1.79
N ALA A 517 29.23 5.46 -2.42
CA ALA A 517 29.62 5.64 -3.82
C ALA A 517 30.96 6.39 -3.97
N LYS A 518 31.85 5.84 -4.79
CA LYS A 518 33.16 6.41 -5.12
C LYS A 518 33.29 6.61 -6.63
N ILE A 519 33.53 7.85 -7.05
CA ILE A 519 33.83 8.17 -8.45
C ILE A 519 35.18 7.54 -8.82
N THR A 520 35.20 6.77 -9.90
CA THR A 520 36.40 6.13 -10.48
C THR A 520 36.90 6.89 -11.71
N SER A 521 36.01 7.50 -12.50
CA SER A 521 36.36 8.47 -13.55
C SER A 521 35.24 9.50 -13.75
N TYR A 522 35.61 10.72 -14.19
CA TYR A 522 34.66 11.77 -14.60
C TYR A 522 35.26 12.52 -15.80
N GLU A 523 34.63 12.38 -16.97
CA GLU A 523 35.25 12.65 -18.27
C GLU A 523 34.25 13.28 -19.25
N ALA A 524 34.73 14.18 -20.10
CA ALA A 524 34.02 14.63 -21.30
C ALA A 524 34.63 13.99 -22.56
N CYS A 525 33.78 13.44 -23.43
CA CYS A 525 34.17 12.73 -24.64
C CYS A 525 34.46 13.71 -25.79
N MET A 526 35.54 14.50 -25.65
CA MET A 526 35.89 15.62 -26.53
C MET A 526 36.06 15.27 -28.03
N GLY A 527 36.25 13.99 -28.37
CA GLY A 527 36.31 13.51 -29.76
C GLY A 527 34.94 13.39 -30.45
N VAL A 528 33.84 13.42 -29.71
CA VAL A 528 32.47 13.38 -30.23
C VAL A 528 32.10 14.78 -30.77
N THR A 529 31.47 14.87 -31.94
CA THR A 529 31.29 16.15 -32.66
C THR A 529 29.90 16.38 -33.26
N ASP A 530 28.97 15.43 -33.10
CA ASP A 530 27.61 15.46 -33.67
C ASP A 530 26.77 16.62 -33.10
N SER A 531 27.06 17.04 -31.86
CA SER A 531 26.40 18.13 -31.14
C SER A 531 27.38 19.28 -30.83
N ASP A 532 26.80 20.47 -30.59
CA ASP A 532 27.48 21.63 -30.04
C ASP A 532 27.75 21.54 -28.52
N HIS A 533 27.29 20.47 -27.87
CA HIS A 533 27.75 19.99 -26.56
C HIS A 533 28.58 18.71 -26.69
N LYS A 534 29.50 18.47 -25.75
CA LYS A 534 30.25 17.21 -25.63
C LYS A 534 29.59 16.27 -24.61
N PRO A 535 29.45 14.97 -24.91
CA PRO A 535 28.94 14.00 -23.94
C PRO A 535 29.85 13.95 -22.71
N VAL A 536 29.26 13.83 -21.53
CA VAL A 536 29.95 13.62 -20.25
C VAL A 536 29.61 12.23 -19.73
N ARG A 537 30.56 11.61 -19.02
CA ARG A 537 30.34 10.35 -18.29
C ARG A 537 31.03 10.37 -16.94
N CYS A 538 30.40 9.75 -15.95
CA CYS A 538 30.94 9.53 -14.62
C CYS A 538 30.79 8.04 -14.30
N ALA A 539 31.92 7.38 -14.00
CA ALA A 539 31.93 6.01 -13.51
C ALA A 539 31.98 6.02 -11.98
N PHE A 540 31.19 5.15 -11.35
CA PHE A 540 31.13 4.94 -9.91
C PHE A 540 31.42 3.48 -9.60
N SER A 541 32.13 3.25 -8.50
CA SER A 541 32.13 1.99 -7.76
C SER A 541 31.31 2.24 -6.50
N VAL A 542 30.29 1.40 -6.27
CA VAL A 542 29.27 1.63 -5.24
C VAL A 542 29.16 0.39 -4.35
N ASP A 543 29.54 0.55 -3.09
CA ASP A 543 29.40 -0.47 -2.06
C ASP A 543 27.99 -0.41 -1.46
N ILE A 544 27.27 -1.54 -1.54
CA ILE A 544 25.91 -1.73 -1.03
C ILE A 544 25.96 -2.72 0.14
N ALA A 545 25.56 -2.26 1.33
CA ALA A 545 25.37 -3.11 2.50
C ALA A 545 23.95 -3.65 2.56
N ARG A 546 23.84 -4.96 2.79
CA ARG A 546 22.58 -5.70 2.75
C ARG A 546 22.48 -6.80 3.80
N VAL A 547 21.25 -7.16 4.13
CA VAL A 547 20.94 -8.17 5.16
C VAL A 547 20.88 -9.56 4.55
N ASP A 548 21.70 -10.47 5.06
CA ASP A 548 21.48 -11.91 4.94
C ASP A 548 20.35 -12.33 5.88
N GLU A 549 19.11 -12.29 5.39
CA GLU A 549 17.91 -12.61 6.19
C GLU A 549 17.96 -14.01 6.81
N PHE A 550 18.64 -14.96 6.17
CA PHE A 550 18.81 -16.31 6.71
C PHE A 550 19.76 -16.32 7.91
N THR A 551 20.94 -15.71 7.79
CA THR A 551 21.92 -15.63 8.89
C THR A 551 21.40 -14.73 10.02
N ARG A 552 20.73 -13.61 9.71
CA ARG A 552 20.07 -12.77 10.73
C ARG A 552 19.02 -13.54 11.51
N ARG A 553 18.21 -14.37 10.84
CA ARG A 553 17.22 -15.23 11.51
C ARG A 553 17.87 -16.31 12.39
N GLN A 554 19.04 -16.83 11.99
CA GLN A 554 19.81 -17.76 12.84
C GLN A 554 20.35 -17.05 14.09
N GLU A 555 20.92 -15.85 13.96
CA GLU A 555 21.38 -15.08 15.12
C GLU A 555 20.23 -14.65 16.05
N TYR A 556 19.09 -14.25 15.50
CA TYR A 556 17.86 -13.99 16.28
C TYR A 556 17.47 -15.19 17.16
N GLY A 557 17.47 -16.40 16.59
CA GLY A 557 17.22 -17.64 17.33
C GLY A 557 18.26 -17.91 18.42
N LYS A 558 19.55 -17.69 18.13
CA LYS A 558 20.64 -17.83 19.12
C LYS A 558 20.52 -16.82 20.26
N ILE A 559 20.12 -15.57 19.99
CA ILE A 559 19.91 -14.53 21.00
C ILE A 559 18.76 -14.96 21.92
N LEU A 560 17.59 -15.31 21.36
CA LEU A 560 16.43 -15.80 22.13
C LEU A 560 16.76 -17.03 22.99
N GLN A 561 17.63 -17.93 22.52
CA GLN A 561 18.04 -19.11 23.29
C GLN A 561 19.04 -18.78 24.41
N SER A 562 19.92 -17.79 24.24
CA SER A 562 21.05 -17.55 25.15
C SER A 562 20.89 -16.39 26.14
N ASP A 563 20.05 -15.39 25.85
CA ASP A 563 19.92 -14.21 26.71
C ASP A 563 18.97 -14.44 27.89
N LYS A 564 19.51 -14.40 29.12
CA LYS A 564 18.76 -14.61 30.35
C LYS A 564 17.73 -13.50 30.65
N ARG A 565 17.92 -12.28 30.13
CA ARG A 565 16.98 -11.15 30.28
C ARG A 565 15.70 -11.45 29.49
N LEU A 566 15.85 -11.92 28.26
CA LEU A 566 14.74 -12.32 27.39
C LEU A 566 13.95 -13.47 28.02
N HIS A 567 14.63 -14.48 28.58
CA HIS A 567 13.97 -15.58 29.32
C HIS A 567 13.22 -15.13 30.58
N SER A 568 13.64 -14.05 31.25
CA SER A 568 12.90 -13.47 32.38
C SER A 568 11.63 -12.79 31.90
N LEU A 569 11.76 -11.85 30.95
CA LEU A 569 10.64 -11.09 30.40
C LEU A 569 9.59 -12.00 29.72
N LEU A 570 10.03 -13.05 29.02
CA LEU A 570 9.13 -14.07 28.49
C LEU A 570 8.40 -14.80 29.61
N ARG A 571 9.08 -15.25 30.67
CA ARG A 571 8.43 -15.88 31.84
C ARG A 571 7.44 -14.95 32.53
N GLU A 572 7.74 -13.66 32.62
CA GLU A 572 6.85 -12.65 33.17
C GLU A 572 5.59 -12.47 32.31
N SER A 573 5.68 -12.62 30.97
CA SER A 573 4.52 -12.60 30.06
C SER A 573 3.57 -13.80 30.20
N HIS A 574 4.00 -14.92 30.80
CA HIS A 574 3.10 -16.06 31.07
C HIS A 574 2.14 -15.79 32.25
N PHE A 575 2.37 -14.76 33.08
CA PHE A 575 1.61 -14.53 34.30
C PHE A 575 0.09 -14.37 34.06
N VAL A 576 -0.69 -15.20 34.75
CA VAL A 576 -2.15 -15.08 34.87
C VAL A 576 -2.49 -14.49 36.25
N PRO A 577 -3.31 -13.44 36.33
CA PRO A 577 -3.77 -12.91 37.61
C PRO A 577 -4.63 -13.89 38.41
N ASP A 578 -4.36 -13.98 39.72
CA ASP A 578 -5.23 -14.69 40.66
C ASP A 578 -6.64 -14.04 40.69
N THR A 579 -7.67 -14.87 40.56
CA THR A 579 -9.07 -14.44 40.48
C THR A 579 -9.97 -15.22 41.42
N ILE A 580 -10.91 -14.50 42.05
CA ILE A 580 -11.87 -15.04 43.01
C ILE A 580 -13.27 -14.93 42.40
N ILE A 581 -14.00 -16.05 42.36
CA ILE A 581 -15.38 -16.12 41.86
C ILE A 581 -16.36 -16.32 43.03
N SER A 582 -17.48 -15.60 43.04
CA SER A 582 -18.44 -15.62 44.17
C SER A 582 -19.17 -16.94 44.37
N THR A 583 -19.43 -17.72 43.32
CA THR A 583 -20.05 -19.05 43.42
C THR A 583 -19.61 -19.98 42.29
N ASN A 584 -19.59 -21.28 42.59
CA ASN A 584 -19.43 -22.37 41.63
C ASN A 584 -20.77 -23.07 41.28
N ASN A 585 -21.89 -22.63 41.86
CA ASN A 585 -23.22 -23.14 41.57
C ASN A 585 -24.23 -21.98 41.51
N ILE A 586 -24.99 -21.92 40.43
CA ILE A 586 -26.07 -20.95 40.19
C ILE A 586 -27.38 -21.72 40.06
N ILE A 587 -28.42 -21.25 40.76
CA ILE A 587 -29.80 -21.73 40.60
C ILE A 587 -30.60 -20.55 40.04
N LEU A 588 -31.29 -20.78 38.92
CA LEU A 588 -32.18 -19.82 38.28
C LEU A 588 -33.62 -20.28 38.50
N GLU A 589 -34.43 -19.45 39.15
CA GLU A 589 -35.88 -19.57 39.17
C GLU A 589 -36.47 -18.72 38.02
N ASN A 590 -37.75 -18.95 37.69
CA ASN A 590 -38.38 -18.32 36.52
C ASN A 590 -38.35 -16.78 36.61
N GLN A 591 -37.77 -16.13 35.61
CA GLN A 591 -37.60 -14.67 35.47
C GLN A 591 -36.63 -14.02 36.48
N GLU A 592 -35.86 -14.78 37.27
CA GLU A 592 -34.76 -14.24 38.08
C GLU A 592 -33.42 -14.22 37.34
N HIS A 593 -32.57 -13.27 37.71
CA HIS A 593 -31.19 -13.15 37.25
C HIS A 593 -30.24 -13.26 38.45
N VAL A 594 -29.12 -13.97 38.29
CA VAL A 594 -28.10 -14.15 39.33
C VAL A 594 -26.83 -13.42 38.92
N VAL A 595 -26.33 -12.56 39.81
CA VAL A 595 -25.07 -11.84 39.61
C VAL A 595 -23.89 -12.70 40.08
N LEU A 596 -23.16 -13.23 39.11
CA LEU A 596 -21.84 -13.82 39.31
C LEU A 596 -20.81 -12.69 39.46
N ARG A 597 -19.95 -12.74 40.49
CA ARG A 597 -18.88 -11.77 40.68
C ARG A 597 -17.53 -12.43 40.42
N ILE A 598 -16.73 -11.82 39.54
CA ILE A 598 -15.37 -12.23 39.21
C ILE A 598 -14.45 -11.11 39.68
N THR A 599 -13.57 -11.38 40.65
CA THR A 599 -12.67 -10.37 41.26
C THR A 599 -11.23 -10.66 40.90
N ASN A 600 -10.52 -9.64 40.41
CA ASN A 600 -9.08 -9.69 40.16
C ASN A 600 -8.34 -9.29 41.45
N ASP A 601 -7.71 -10.25 42.13
CA ASP A 601 -6.97 -10.00 43.38
C ASP A 601 -5.58 -9.39 43.10
N CYS A 602 -5.10 -9.48 41.86
CA CYS A 602 -3.81 -8.91 41.48
C CYS A 602 -3.83 -7.38 41.54
N GLN A 603 -2.83 -6.82 42.23
CA GLN A 603 -2.65 -5.37 42.44
C GLN A 603 -1.81 -4.69 41.34
N ARG A 604 -1.57 -5.36 40.20
CA ARG A 604 -0.68 -4.87 39.12
C ARG A 604 -1.18 -5.15 37.70
N ASN A 605 -1.69 -6.34 37.45
CA ASN A 605 -2.02 -6.81 36.11
C ASN A 605 -3.54 -6.97 35.95
N LYS A 606 -4.05 -6.62 34.78
CA LYS A 606 -5.46 -6.83 34.42
C LYS A 606 -5.73 -8.30 34.12
N ALA A 607 -6.86 -8.81 34.59
CA ALA A 607 -7.36 -10.13 34.22
C ALA A 607 -8.35 -9.98 33.07
N ALA A 608 -8.20 -10.76 32.01
CA ALA A 608 -9.27 -10.96 31.04
C ALA A 608 -10.03 -12.23 31.42
N PHE A 609 -11.33 -12.29 31.12
CA PHE A 609 -12.12 -13.51 31.25
C PHE A 609 -13.01 -13.75 30.03
N GLU A 610 -13.26 -15.03 29.75
CA GLU A 610 -14.19 -15.52 28.73
C GLU A 610 -15.06 -16.62 29.36
N ILE A 611 -16.37 -16.61 29.10
CA ILE A 611 -17.33 -17.59 29.65
C ILE A 611 -17.87 -18.46 28.52
N LEU A 612 -17.46 -19.72 28.53
CA LEU A 612 -17.89 -20.74 27.57
C LEU A 612 -18.79 -21.79 28.26
N CYS A 613 -19.56 -22.55 27.49
CA CYS A 613 -20.29 -23.72 28.00
C CYS A 613 -19.60 -25.02 27.57
N GLU A 614 -19.24 -25.85 28.55
CA GLU A 614 -18.67 -27.19 28.33
C GLU A 614 -19.74 -28.20 27.91
N SER A 615 -20.86 -28.22 28.63
CA SER A 615 -21.91 -29.22 28.50
C SER A 615 -23.26 -28.70 28.95
N GLN A 616 -24.33 -29.24 28.37
CA GLN A 616 -25.72 -28.96 28.76
C GLN A 616 -26.51 -30.27 28.86
N SER A 617 -27.45 -30.34 29.80
CA SER A 617 -28.38 -31.46 29.92
C SER A 617 -29.79 -31.00 30.27
N ILE A 618 -30.79 -31.79 29.87
CA ILE A 618 -32.20 -31.57 30.22
C ILE A 618 -32.70 -32.79 31.00
N SER A 619 -33.39 -32.53 32.11
CA SER A 619 -34.01 -33.56 32.94
C SER A 619 -35.30 -34.06 32.29
N LYS A 620 -35.42 -35.38 32.08
CA LYS A 620 -36.67 -36.01 31.62
C LYS A 620 -37.57 -36.36 32.80
N GLN A 621 -38.86 -36.56 32.52
CA GLN A 621 -39.87 -36.92 33.52
C GLN A 621 -39.55 -38.24 34.26
N ASP A 622 -38.78 -39.14 33.63
CA ASP A 622 -38.28 -40.40 34.24
C ASP A 622 -37.02 -40.21 35.12
N GLY A 623 -36.61 -38.97 35.42
CA GLY A 623 -35.39 -38.65 36.17
C GLY A 623 -34.08 -38.86 35.39
N THR A 624 -34.15 -39.32 34.14
CA THR A 624 -32.96 -39.49 33.28
C THR A 624 -32.54 -38.17 32.64
N LYS A 625 -31.26 -37.81 32.77
CA LYS A 625 -30.68 -36.67 32.04
C LYS A 625 -30.37 -37.07 30.60
N SER A 626 -30.65 -36.19 29.65
CA SER A 626 -30.03 -36.24 28.32
C SER A 626 -29.09 -35.08 28.16
N GLU A 627 -27.80 -35.39 28.04
CA GLU A 627 -26.78 -34.46 27.57
C GLU A 627 -26.99 -34.18 26.07
N PHE A 628 -26.81 -32.92 25.67
CA PHE A 628 -26.78 -32.52 24.27
C PHE A 628 -25.47 -31.78 24.00
N PRO A 629 -24.74 -32.07 22.90
CA PRO A 629 -23.58 -31.26 22.54
C PRO A 629 -24.04 -29.82 22.25
N PRO A 630 -23.29 -28.80 22.70
CA PRO A 630 -23.63 -27.41 22.42
C PRO A 630 -23.66 -27.13 20.91
N ARG A 631 -24.68 -26.39 20.45
CA ARG A 631 -24.91 -26.04 19.04
C ARG A 631 -25.35 -24.58 18.86
N ALA A 632 -24.50 -23.67 19.35
CA ALA A 632 -24.54 -22.24 19.04
C ALA A 632 -23.10 -21.70 18.94
N SER A 633 -22.91 -20.56 18.27
CA SER A 633 -21.60 -20.08 17.79
C SER A 633 -20.54 -19.79 18.87
N PHE A 634 -20.96 -19.66 20.14
CA PHE A 634 -20.08 -19.45 21.30
C PHE A 634 -20.34 -20.49 22.43
N GLY A 635 -20.94 -21.63 22.08
CA GLY A 635 -21.17 -22.76 22.99
C GLY A 635 -22.35 -22.61 23.97
N LEU A 636 -22.71 -21.40 24.40
CA LEU A 636 -23.79 -21.17 25.37
C LEU A 636 -25.15 -21.76 24.94
N PRO A 637 -25.98 -22.28 25.88
CA PRO A 637 -27.32 -22.80 25.59
C PRO A 637 -28.32 -21.70 25.17
N LEU A 638 -29.26 -22.03 24.26
CA LEU A 638 -30.34 -21.14 23.80
C LEU A 638 -31.38 -20.72 24.86
N TRP A 639 -31.20 -21.13 26.11
CA TRP A 639 -32.07 -20.78 27.24
C TRP A 639 -31.34 -19.96 28.32
N LEU A 640 -30.04 -19.68 28.12
CA LEU A 640 -29.14 -19.16 29.14
C LEU A 640 -28.33 -17.99 28.58
N GLU A 641 -28.71 -16.77 28.95
CA GLU A 641 -27.98 -15.57 28.62
C GLU A 641 -26.98 -15.20 29.73
N VAL A 642 -25.81 -14.73 29.31
CA VAL A 642 -24.67 -14.40 30.18
C VAL A 642 -24.08 -13.08 29.70
N GLU A 643 -24.32 -12.00 30.44
CA GLU A 643 -23.89 -10.64 30.08
C GLU A 643 -23.06 -9.99 31.20
N PRO A 644 -21.80 -9.55 30.94
CA PRO A 644 -20.99 -9.82 29.75
C PRO A 644 -20.37 -11.23 29.78
N SER A 645 -20.34 -11.90 28.63
CA SER A 645 -19.70 -13.23 28.46
C SER A 645 -18.17 -13.16 28.25
N VAL A 646 -17.63 -11.97 27.97
CA VAL A 646 -16.18 -11.70 27.88
C VAL A 646 -15.91 -10.31 28.45
N GLY A 647 -14.80 -10.14 29.17
CA GLY A 647 -14.48 -8.84 29.76
C GLY A 647 -13.06 -8.70 30.29
N LEU A 648 -12.70 -7.46 30.61
CA LEU A 648 -11.42 -7.07 31.21
C LEU A 648 -11.67 -6.53 32.62
N ILE A 649 -10.85 -6.94 33.59
CA ILE A 649 -10.97 -6.61 35.00
C ILE A 649 -9.68 -5.91 35.47
N GLU A 650 -9.81 -4.64 35.83
CA GLU A 650 -8.73 -3.82 36.38
C GLU A 650 -8.13 -4.39 37.68
N PRO A 651 -6.91 -4.01 38.07
CA PRO A 651 -6.26 -4.53 39.28
C PRO A 651 -7.07 -4.20 40.53
N GLY A 652 -7.36 -5.21 41.35
CA GLY A 652 -8.16 -5.06 42.58
C GLY A 652 -9.66 -4.78 42.37
N GLN A 653 -10.18 -4.92 41.15
CA GLN A 653 -11.61 -4.69 40.86
C GLN A 653 -12.42 -6.00 40.71
N THR A 654 -13.75 -5.85 40.78
CA THR A 654 -14.73 -6.92 40.58
C THR A 654 -15.60 -6.60 39.37
N MET A 655 -15.70 -7.54 38.42
CA MET A 655 -16.72 -7.54 37.38
C MET A 655 -17.98 -8.24 37.89
N GLU A 656 -19.14 -7.69 37.55
CA GLU A 656 -20.45 -8.31 37.76
C GLU A 656 -20.96 -8.86 36.44
N VAL A 657 -21.29 -10.15 36.41
CA VAL A 657 -21.83 -10.88 35.25
C VAL A 657 -23.23 -11.35 35.58
N THR A 658 -24.20 -10.92 34.80
CA THR A 658 -25.60 -11.30 34.91
C THR A 658 -25.82 -12.63 34.18
N VAL A 659 -26.25 -13.65 34.93
CA VAL A 659 -26.63 -14.95 34.39
C VAL A 659 -28.14 -15.10 34.53
N HIS A 660 -28.86 -15.28 33.43
CA HIS A 660 -30.33 -15.34 33.45
C HIS A 660 -30.94 -16.27 32.40
N HIS A 661 -32.21 -16.62 32.59
CA HIS A 661 -32.93 -17.57 31.72
C HIS A 661 -33.78 -16.82 30.67
N GLU A 662 -33.59 -17.14 29.39
CA GLU A 662 -34.44 -16.67 28.29
C GLU A 662 -35.59 -17.65 27.99
N ASP A 663 -36.83 -17.14 27.97
CA ASP A 663 -38.01 -17.86 27.48
C ASP A 663 -38.10 -17.80 25.95
N TYR A 664 -37.30 -18.62 25.26
CA TYR A 664 -37.25 -18.64 23.80
C TYR A 664 -38.53 -19.25 23.17
N TYR A 665 -39.52 -18.39 22.88
CA TYR A 665 -40.76 -18.78 22.20
C TYR A 665 -40.50 -19.20 20.75
N THR A 666 -40.47 -20.51 20.49
CA THR A 666 -40.51 -21.04 19.13
C THR A 666 -41.84 -20.67 18.47
N GLN A 667 -41.76 -19.96 17.34
CA GLN A 667 -42.92 -19.44 16.62
C GLN A 667 -43.82 -20.61 16.16
N GLU A 668 -45.11 -20.58 16.53
CA GLU A 668 -46.02 -21.73 16.37
C GLU A 668 -46.20 -22.15 14.90
N VAL A 669 -45.58 -23.25 14.50
CA VAL A 669 -45.71 -23.82 13.15
C VAL A 669 -47.03 -24.61 13.04
N PHE A 670 -48.12 -23.90 12.78
CA PHE A 670 -49.42 -24.51 12.53
C PHE A 670 -49.42 -25.36 11.26
N VAL A 671 -49.57 -26.69 11.41
CA VAL A 671 -49.85 -27.62 10.31
C VAL A 671 -51.21 -28.27 10.55
N ASN A 672 -52.12 -28.15 9.57
CA ASN A 672 -53.43 -28.80 9.53
C ASN A 672 -54.33 -28.60 10.78
N GLY A 673 -54.18 -27.48 11.50
CA GLY A 673 -55.07 -27.10 12.61
C GLY A 673 -54.95 -27.97 13.88
N VAL A 674 -53.91 -28.81 13.99
CA VAL A 674 -53.64 -29.61 15.20
C VAL A 674 -52.27 -29.22 15.73
N LEU A 675 -52.20 -28.90 17.03
CA LEU A 675 -51.01 -28.39 17.69
C LEU A 675 -50.03 -29.54 17.97
N GLN A 676 -49.15 -29.83 17.01
CA GLN A 676 -48.35 -31.05 16.99
C GLN A 676 -47.05 -30.92 17.81
N ASN A 677 -47.14 -31.28 19.09
CA ASN A 677 -46.01 -31.56 20.00
C ASN A 677 -44.93 -30.47 20.16
N CYS A 678 -45.29 -29.37 20.81
CA CYS A 678 -44.34 -28.50 21.55
C CYS A 678 -44.68 -28.40 23.05
N TRP A 679 -45.27 -29.46 23.62
CA TRP A 679 -45.58 -29.52 25.06
C TRP A 679 -44.28 -29.68 25.90
N CYS A 680 -43.74 -28.52 26.26
CA CYS A 680 -42.79 -28.29 27.35
C CYS A 680 -41.39 -28.90 27.20
N GLU A 681 -40.52 -28.17 26.48
CA GLU A 681 -39.16 -27.89 26.96
C GLU A 681 -39.14 -26.77 28.03
N VAL A 682 -40.22 -25.98 28.10
CA VAL A 682 -40.41 -24.86 29.06
C VAL A 682 -40.53 -25.33 30.51
N THR A 683 -41.10 -26.52 30.79
CA THR A 683 -41.31 -27.04 32.16
C THR A 683 -40.43 -28.22 32.53
N ARG A 684 -39.12 -28.11 32.27
CA ARG A 684 -38.13 -29.13 32.64
C ARG A 684 -36.90 -28.47 33.23
N ASP A 685 -36.36 -29.05 34.30
CA ASP A 685 -35.12 -28.56 34.89
C ASP A 685 -33.95 -28.75 33.91
N LYS A 686 -33.30 -27.64 33.58
CA LYS A 686 -32.18 -27.55 32.64
C LYS A 686 -30.89 -27.36 33.42
N GLU A 687 -29.80 -27.99 32.99
CA GLU A 687 -28.48 -27.79 33.58
C GLU A 687 -27.45 -27.45 32.50
N ALA A 688 -26.52 -26.55 32.82
CA ALA A 688 -25.36 -26.22 32.00
C ALA A 688 -24.10 -26.13 32.88
N VAL A 689 -22.95 -26.46 32.31
CA VAL A 689 -21.64 -26.24 32.93
C VAL A 689 -20.94 -25.11 32.18
N LEU A 690 -20.78 -23.98 32.86
CA LEU A 690 -19.99 -22.86 32.38
C LEU A 690 -18.52 -23.00 32.82
N LEU A 691 -17.62 -22.58 31.94
CA LEU A 691 -16.19 -22.46 32.16
C LEU A 691 -15.84 -20.97 32.09
N VAL A 692 -15.39 -20.40 33.22
CA VAL A 692 -14.82 -19.05 33.26
C VAL A 692 -13.33 -19.18 33.07
N ASN A 693 -12.88 -18.94 31.84
CA ASN A 693 -11.49 -18.95 31.42
C ASN A 693 -10.86 -17.59 31.73
N VAL A 694 -9.94 -17.52 32.69
CA VAL A 694 -9.22 -16.29 33.04
C VAL A 694 -7.81 -16.30 32.45
N THR A 695 -7.42 -15.22 31.77
CA THR A 695 -6.06 -15.04 31.20
C THR A 695 -5.44 -13.72 31.64
N GLY A 696 -4.11 -13.61 31.55
CA GLY A 696 -3.40 -12.33 31.69
C GLY A 696 -3.39 -11.53 30.39
N SER A 697 -3.36 -10.19 30.46
CA SER A 697 -3.46 -9.32 29.27
C SER A 697 -2.34 -9.49 28.20
N THR A 698 -1.27 -10.23 28.51
CA THR A 698 -0.21 -10.63 27.55
C THR A 698 0.08 -12.14 27.55
N SER A 699 -0.73 -12.95 28.26
CA SER A 699 -0.53 -14.39 28.42
C SER A 699 -1.54 -15.20 27.60
N THR A 700 -1.10 -16.37 27.12
CA THR A 700 -1.99 -17.42 26.57
C THR A 700 -2.27 -18.55 27.55
N GLU A 701 -1.79 -18.44 28.79
CA GLU A 701 -2.13 -19.38 29.85
C GLU A 701 -3.47 -18.99 30.48
N THR A 702 -4.25 -20.01 30.84
CA THR A 702 -5.63 -19.86 31.29
C THR A 702 -5.84 -20.58 32.62
N ILE A 703 -6.42 -19.87 33.60
CA ILE A 703 -6.98 -20.46 34.80
C ILE A 703 -8.49 -20.64 34.56
N THR A 704 -8.94 -21.88 34.43
CA THR A 704 -10.36 -22.19 34.19
C THR A 704 -11.08 -22.53 35.49
N HIS A 705 -12.11 -21.75 35.82
CA HIS A 705 -13.04 -22.04 36.90
C HIS A 705 -14.31 -22.69 36.34
N ARG A 706 -14.92 -23.64 37.06
CA ARG A 706 -16.12 -24.39 36.62
C ARG A 706 -17.34 -24.00 37.45
N ILE A 707 -18.42 -23.64 36.79
CA ILE A 707 -19.69 -23.21 37.42
C ILE A 707 -20.84 -24.06 36.87
N ASN A 708 -21.61 -24.69 37.75
CA ASN A 708 -22.82 -25.40 37.37
C ASN A 708 -24.01 -24.43 37.45
N VAL A 709 -24.76 -24.27 36.37
CA VAL A 709 -26.03 -23.53 36.32
C VAL A 709 -27.18 -24.52 36.24
N ARG A 710 -28.16 -24.41 37.13
CA ARG A 710 -29.44 -25.14 37.03
C ARG A 710 -30.60 -24.16 36.95
N HIS A 711 -31.47 -24.33 35.95
CA HIS A 711 -32.81 -23.75 35.93
C HIS A 711 -33.81 -24.72 36.56
N CYS A 712 -34.67 -24.23 37.45
CA CYS A 712 -35.70 -24.99 38.15
C CYS A 712 -37.09 -24.46 37.77
N CYS A 713 -37.94 -25.27 37.15
CA CYS A 713 -39.26 -24.78 36.72
C CYS A 713 -40.32 -24.88 37.84
N SER A 714 -40.85 -23.73 38.27
CA SER A 714 -41.99 -23.68 39.20
C SER A 714 -43.31 -24.14 38.53
N THR A 715 -43.98 -25.13 39.12
CA THR A 715 -45.27 -25.65 38.61
C THR A 715 -46.44 -24.86 39.18
N ILE A 716 -47.13 -24.09 38.32
CA ILE A 716 -48.36 -23.38 38.69
C ILE A 716 -49.49 -24.41 38.89
N SER A 717 -50.11 -24.40 40.06
CA SER A 717 -51.19 -25.34 40.42
C SER A 717 -52.50 -25.01 39.68
N ALA A 718 -52.87 -25.82 38.68
CA ALA A 718 -54.13 -25.66 37.96
C ALA A 718 -55.35 -26.13 38.78
N SER A 719 -56.42 -25.33 38.76
CA SER A 719 -57.73 -25.66 39.37
C SER A 719 -58.52 -26.68 38.53
N PRO A 720 -59.41 -27.50 39.14
CA PRO A 720 -60.11 -28.59 38.44
C PRO A 720 -61.15 -28.12 37.39
N PRO A 721 -61.43 -28.94 36.36
CA PRO A 721 -62.26 -28.56 35.22
C PRO A 721 -63.78 -28.63 35.49
N ILE A 722 -64.55 -27.87 34.71
CA ILE A 722 -66.03 -27.82 34.73
C ILE A 722 -66.58 -28.35 33.40
N ASN A 723 -67.40 -29.41 33.44
CA ASN A 723 -68.21 -29.91 32.32
C ASN A 723 -69.50 -29.05 32.18
N PRO A 724 -70.03 -28.79 30.97
CA PRO A 724 -71.03 -29.71 30.34
C PRO A 724 -71.10 -29.57 28.78
N PRO A 725 -72.17 -30.03 28.06
CA PRO A 725 -72.97 -31.27 28.14
C PRO A 725 -72.97 -32.08 26.82
N SER A 726 -73.64 -33.24 26.80
CA SER A 726 -73.81 -34.13 25.63
C SER A 726 -75.16 -34.01 24.90
N ILE A 727 -75.20 -34.17 23.57
CA ILE A 727 -76.42 -34.47 22.77
C ILE A 727 -76.12 -35.59 21.74
N THR A 728 -77.17 -36.31 21.31
CA THR A 728 -77.19 -37.70 20.81
C THR A 728 -76.93 -37.96 19.31
N THR A 729 -76.56 -39.22 19.03
CA THR A 729 -76.68 -40.04 17.79
C THR A 729 -78.15 -40.16 17.29
N PRO A 730 -78.53 -40.84 16.15
CA PRO A 730 -77.91 -41.99 15.42
C PRO A 730 -78.06 -41.91 13.84
N SER A 731 -77.96 -42.91 12.91
CA SER A 731 -77.36 -44.27 12.72
C SER A 731 -77.53 -44.75 11.23
N VAL A 732 -77.08 -45.97 10.89
CA VAL A 732 -77.47 -46.86 9.74
C VAL A 732 -76.72 -46.76 8.39
N ASP A 733 -75.74 -47.66 8.21
CA ASP A 733 -75.60 -48.77 7.23
C ASP A 733 -76.04 -48.75 5.73
N VAL A 734 -75.44 -49.71 4.99
CA VAL A 734 -75.85 -50.39 3.72
C VAL A 734 -75.34 -49.87 2.33
N LEU A 735 -74.17 -50.39 1.96
CA LEU A 735 -73.79 -51.12 0.71
C LEU A 735 -74.59 -51.02 -0.63
N SER A 736 -73.80 -50.98 -1.72
CA SER A 736 -73.92 -51.69 -3.03
C SER A 736 -74.60 -51.05 -4.28
N GLY A 737 -74.16 -51.49 -5.48
CA GLY A 737 -74.52 -51.03 -6.85
C GLY A 737 -73.47 -50.08 -7.47
N GLU A 738 -72.57 -50.46 -8.40
CA GLU A 738 -72.76 -50.87 -9.83
C GLU A 738 -73.36 -49.79 -10.75
N ALA A 739 -72.89 -49.51 -11.98
CA ALA A 739 -71.62 -49.81 -12.68
C ALA A 739 -71.48 -48.94 -13.97
N SER A 740 -70.32 -48.98 -14.65
CA SER A 740 -70.04 -48.38 -15.99
C SER A 740 -69.90 -46.83 -16.03
N THR A 741 -69.03 -46.18 -16.85
CA THR A 741 -68.16 -46.66 -17.94
C THR A 741 -66.81 -45.89 -18.02
N ARG A 742 -65.82 -46.54 -18.64
CA ARG A 742 -64.52 -46.05 -19.17
C ARG A 742 -64.59 -44.66 -19.87
N SER A 743 -63.52 -43.85 -19.95
CA SER A 743 -62.12 -43.97 -19.49
C SER A 743 -61.29 -42.69 -19.66
N SER A 744 -60.20 -42.55 -18.88
CA SER A 744 -58.88 -42.22 -19.45
C SER A 744 -57.75 -42.94 -18.67
N LYS A 745 -56.56 -43.05 -19.27
CA LYS A 745 -55.34 -43.66 -18.68
C LYS A 745 -54.34 -42.52 -18.39
N LYS A 746 -53.37 -42.60 -17.47
CA LYS A 746 -52.66 -43.78 -16.91
C LYS A 746 -52.40 -43.65 -15.40
N ASN A 747 -52.36 -44.80 -14.75
CA ASN A 747 -51.74 -45.09 -13.44
C ASN A 747 -50.45 -45.93 -13.70
N PRO A 748 -49.64 -46.37 -12.71
CA PRO A 748 -49.71 -46.11 -11.27
C PRO A 748 -48.36 -45.67 -10.62
N SER A 749 -48.37 -45.57 -9.30
CA SER A 749 -47.23 -45.38 -8.39
C SER A 749 -46.45 -46.67 -8.05
N ASN A 750 -45.39 -46.51 -7.23
CA ASN A 750 -45.08 -47.24 -5.98
C ASN A 750 -43.72 -47.99 -5.82
N TYR A 751 -43.17 -47.82 -4.60
CA TYR A 751 -42.26 -48.67 -3.81
C TYR A 751 -40.80 -48.93 -4.23
N LEU A 752 -40.00 -49.23 -3.18
CA LEU A 752 -38.56 -49.54 -3.05
C LEU A 752 -37.66 -48.31 -2.82
N GLN A 753 -36.90 -48.11 -1.73
CA GLN A 753 -36.25 -48.97 -0.69
C GLN A 753 -34.85 -49.52 -1.08
N ARG A 754 -33.83 -49.07 -0.31
CA ARG A 754 -32.43 -49.59 -0.16
C ARG A 754 -31.51 -49.71 -1.39
N SER A 755 -30.42 -48.93 -1.36
CA SER A 755 -29.00 -49.39 -1.38
C SER A 755 -28.11 -48.17 -1.10
N ASP A 756 -27.29 -48.10 -0.05
CA ASP A 756 -26.03 -48.84 0.25
C ASP A 756 -24.78 -48.13 -0.31
N PHE A 757 -23.91 -47.65 0.60
CA PHE A 757 -22.47 -47.91 0.57
C PHE A 757 -21.89 -47.74 1.99
N LYS A 758 -20.84 -48.51 2.33
CA LYS A 758 -20.21 -48.57 3.67
C LYS A 758 -18.84 -47.86 3.71
N PRO A 759 -18.35 -47.45 4.90
CA PRO A 759 -17.09 -46.74 5.05
C PRO A 759 -15.87 -47.66 5.20
N PHE A 760 -14.72 -47.16 4.73
CA PHE A 760 -13.34 -47.52 5.07
C PHE A 760 -12.49 -46.24 4.89
N GLY A 761 -11.41 -46.00 5.63
CA GLY A 761 -10.84 -46.73 6.75
C GLY A 761 -9.66 -45.94 7.35
N SER A 762 -9.26 -46.25 8.59
CA SER A 762 -8.16 -45.58 9.30
C SER A 762 -6.80 -46.25 9.00
N SER A 763 -5.77 -45.43 8.81
CA SER A 763 -4.34 -45.80 8.84
C SER A 763 -3.63 -44.55 9.39
N GLU A 764 -3.21 -44.56 10.65
CA GLU A 764 -1.93 -45.10 11.17
C GLU A 764 -0.73 -44.20 10.83
N VAL A 765 -0.06 -43.74 11.89
CA VAL A 765 1.11 -42.86 11.85
C VAL A 765 2.37 -43.72 11.87
N HIS A 766 3.34 -43.40 11.01
CA HIS A 766 4.68 -43.98 11.06
C HIS A 766 5.73 -42.91 11.35
N ASP A 767 6.44 -43.07 12.46
CA ASP A 767 7.68 -42.35 12.75
C ASP A 767 8.77 -42.74 11.72
N LEU A 768 9.35 -41.76 11.02
CA LEU A 768 10.66 -41.92 10.39
C LEU A 768 11.49 -40.62 10.40
N CYS A 769 12.52 -40.65 11.22
CA CYS A 769 13.81 -39.96 11.07
C CYS A 769 14.88 -40.93 11.63
N PRO A 770 16.18 -40.80 11.28
CA PRO A 770 16.81 -39.68 10.56
C PRO A 770 17.62 -40.10 9.31
N LEU A 771 18.06 -39.09 8.54
CA LEU A 771 19.42 -39.00 7.98
C LEU A 771 19.77 -37.53 7.65
#